data_AF-A0A7W4C2M4-F1
#
_entry.id   AF-A0A7W4C2M4-F1
#
_cell.length_a   1.000
_cell.length_b   1.000
_cell.length_c   1.000
_cell.angle_alpha   90.00
_cell.angle_beta   90.00
_cell.angle_gamma   90.00
#
_symmetry.space_group_name_H-M   'P 1'
#
loop_
_entity.id
_entity.type
_entity.pdbx_description
1 polymer ?
#
loop_
_entity_poly.entity_id
_entity_poly.type
_entity_poly.pdbx_seq_one_letter_code
_entity_poly.pdbx_strand_id
1 'polypeptide(L)'
;MSMHNIRFDFICQRHVPLYEHLCNQYLERSEFNISIGAETEPQTSKIRYFIEAFATQAQLEALADEIASDFLLSVWLLETHIERIDRHSGQRKPFKIKPLHSGLPLFFCQHCQPQFGDNQHASFGSINLQCHHCMGHEKLSSDEKSLTQSDLVAMANRLLSEKSLPIPILGITLWLTPPATTVTSTILPSTITPNVGEQVSNLSQTHSPITQTIKYQRPRILVCNPNSLNSHFIATDSQVLALSSIEKPLLRVRPSSDHPSLSAPLYDIQFAENRLLVILTEVLRQKGINWLHVTRNIDPQTSKEALLNEPLSLASINQQWLPITILGNGTIALPTNVTCLHDEHHYQDDLHTFNAQSAKTGIDWQVTDNDAKSSNSASALSPVLAMSAEEDLITTADITTSLCALNAAVLRCDPNKNHHKAQFIKHAAILYFSQHNACQIVTLDSQSNPELFFELPMLPTSGYEICHSLSESPQKSLLDKYKQVFPAEYNQLLDLHIQTGDGALSQLMAVATLIIGAYPIETAQRVTVTELADKFIALAMSHHGNNAPRIDFPLTKGAAHRSLNWCKTLGTLMSFKLAGETNLAKLAFAFHDSFADYLNHWVEHLDQNIGVKQLVIAGSEFANPMLTERVQLRIGKNFPLLVNPLLDLDGVNIAIGGLYLKQRRG
;
A
#
# COMPACT_ATOMS: atom_id res chain seq x y z
N MET A 1 -9.57 38.73 35.94
CA MET A 1 -9.47 37.28 35.62
C MET A 1 -8.03 36.98 35.26
N SER A 2 -7.47 35.87 35.74
CA SER A 2 -6.10 35.46 35.37
C SER A 2 -6.06 35.13 33.88
N MET A 3 -5.08 35.67 33.16
CA MET A 3 -4.85 35.38 31.76
C MET A 3 -3.71 34.38 31.62
N HIS A 4 -3.80 33.51 30.62
CA HIS A 4 -2.84 32.44 30.39
C HIS A 4 -2.44 32.44 28.91
N ASN A 5 -1.18 32.08 28.62
CA ASN A 5 -0.81 31.65 27.28
C ASN A 5 -0.88 30.13 27.23
N ILE A 6 -1.64 29.60 26.27
CA ILE A 6 -1.75 28.16 26.00
C ILE A 6 -1.32 27.91 24.56
N ARG A 7 -0.66 26.78 24.34
CA ARG A 7 -0.30 26.24 23.04
C ARG A 7 -1.03 24.92 22.81
N PHE A 8 -1.57 24.78 21.59
CA PHE A 8 -2.19 23.56 21.07
C PHE A 8 -1.29 23.00 19.97
N ASP A 9 -0.68 21.85 20.20
CA ASP A 9 0.26 21.19 19.28
C ASP A 9 -0.42 20.01 18.57
N PHE A 10 -0.16 19.88 17.27
CA PHE A 10 -0.56 18.76 16.40
C PHE A 10 0.67 18.21 15.70
N ILE A 11 1.12 17.04 16.13
CA ILE A 11 2.33 16.40 15.60
C ILE A 11 1.93 15.41 14.51
N CYS A 12 2.34 15.69 13.28
CA CYS A 12 2.01 14.91 12.10
C CYS A 12 3.24 14.21 11.52
N GLN A 13 3.03 13.04 10.92
CA GLN A 13 4.06 12.26 10.23
C GLN A 13 4.59 12.97 8.99
N ARG A 14 3.73 13.73 8.30
CA ARG A 14 3.99 14.48 7.06
C ARG A 14 3.13 15.74 7.01
N HIS A 15 3.29 16.57 5.98
CA HIS A 15 2.47 17.79 5.80
C HIS A 15 0.99 17.45 5.68
N VAL A 16 0.18 18.21 6.40
CA VAL A 16 -1.29 18.16 6.34
C VAL A 16 -1.77 19.55 5.93
N PRO A 17 -1.97 19.81 4.62
CA PRO A 17 -2.32 21.14 4.13
C PRO A 17 -3.59 21.73 4.76
N LEU A 18 -4.50 20.88 5.22
CA LEU A 18 -5.67 21.31 5.98
C LEU A 18 -5.29 22.01 7.29
N TYR A 19 -4.31 21.51 8.02
CA TYR A 19 -3.93 22.09 9.31
C TYR A 19 -3.29 23.47 9.14
N GLU A 20 -2.50 23.67 8.08
CA GLU A 20 -1.97 24.99 7.71
C GLU A 20 -3.10 25.99 7.44
N HIS A 21 -4.16 25.54 6.77
CA HIS A 21 -5.33 26.37 6.52
C HIS A 21 -6.13 26.70 7.76
N LEU A 22 -6.39 25.72 8.62
CA LEU A 22 -7.09 25.95 9.88
C LEU A 22 -6.29 26.92 10.76
N CYS A 23 -4.97 26.76 10.85
CA CYS A 23 -4.10 27.74 11.52
C CYS A 23 -4.29 29.16 10.95
N ASN A 24 -4.32 29.32 9.63
CA ASN A 24 -4.58 30.63 9.01
C ASN A 24 -5.97 31.19 9.41
N GLN A 25 -7.01 30.35 9.44
CA GLN A 25 -8.35 30.77 9.86
C GLN A 25 -8.39 31.23 11.32
N TYR A 26 -7.74 30.51 12.22
CA TYR A 26 -7.66 30.91 13.63
C TYR A 26 -6.83 32.19 13.82
N LEU A 27 -5.78 32.39 13.02
CA LEU A 27 -4.97 33.61 13.05
C LEU A 27 -5.77 34.88 12.69
N GLU A 28 -6.81 34.76 11.87
CA GLU A 28 -7.67 35.89 11.47
C GLU A 28 -8.62 36.36 12.58
N ARG A 29 -8.77 35.59 13.67
CA ARG A 29 -9.68 35.94 14.77
C ARG A 29 -9.10 37.08 15.62
N SER A 30 -9.76 38.23 15.59
CA SER A 30 -9.36 39.42 16.37
C SER A 30 -9.67 39.34 17.86
N GLU A 31 -10.54 38.41 18.26
CA GLU A 31 -11.00 38.25 19.65
C GLU A 31 -9.92 37.70 20.58
N PHE A 32 -8.94 37.01 20.00
CA PHE A 32 -7.84 36.38 20.72
C PHE A 32 -6.52 36.94 20.23
N ASN A 33 -5.57 37.04 21.15
CA ASN A 33 -4.20 37.26 20.77
C ASN A 33 -3.60 35.93 20.31
N ILE A 34 -3.71 35.61 19.02
CA ILE A 34 -3.26 34.34 18.42
C ILE A 34 -1.93 34.51 17.66
N SER A 35 -1.07 33.50 17.78
CA SER A 35 0.00 33.21 16.81
C SER A 35 -0.04 31.74 16.41
N ILE A 36 0.53 31.44 15.25
CA ILE A 36 0.55 30.09 14.67
C ILE A 36 1.97 29.70 14.29
N GLY A 37 2.25 28.41 14.21
CA GLY A 37 3.52 27.93 13.66
C GLY A 37 3.42 26.52 13.08
N ALA A 38 4.37 26.25 12.20
CA ALA A 38 4.54 24.96 11.53
C ALA A 38 6.05 24.70 11.55
N GLU A 39 6.46 23.78 12.40
CA GLU A 39 7.86 23.44 12.61
C GLU A 39 8.09 22.01 12.14
N THR A 40 9.01 21.83 11.20
CA THR A 40 9.53 20.51 10.89
C THR A 40 10.59 20.19 11.93
N GLU A 41 10.37 19.11 12.69
CA GLU A 41 11.39 18.62 13.60
C GLU A 41 12.58 18.13 12.75
N PRO A 42 13.78 18.70 12.90
CA PRO A 42 14.92 18.34 12.04
C PRO A 42 15.33 16.86 12.19
N GLN A 43 15.06 16.30 13.37
CA GLN A 43 15.49 14.98 13.80
C GLN A 43 14.65 13.86 13.21
N THR A 44 13.36 13.96 13.44
CA THR A 44 12.35 13.11 12.86
C THR A 44 11.61 14.08 11.99
N SER A 45 11.64 14.08 10.65
CA SER A 45 10.90 15.05 9.81
C SER A 45 9.35 15.11 9.99
N LYS A 46 8.82 14.76 11.16
CA LYS A 46 7.51 15.12 11.69
C LYS A 46 7.31 16.62 11.64
N ILE A 47 6.06 16.99 11.53
CA ILE A 47 5.62 18.37 11.36
C ILE A 47 4.72 18.70 12.52
N ARG A 48 5.13 19.68 13.32
CA ARG A 48 4.35 20.21 14.43
C ARG A 48 3.64 21.46 13.96
N TYR A 49 2.32 21.37 13.83
CA TYR A 49 1.46 22.54 13.70
C TYR A 49 1.04 23.00 15.07
N PHE A 50 1.01 24.30 15.31
CA PHE A 50 0.56 24.81 16.60
C PHE A 50 -0.20 26.13 16.52
N ILE A 51 -1.10 26.31 17.49
CA ILE A 51 -1.84 27.56 17.75
C ILE A 51 -1.51 27.98 19.18
N GLU A 52 -1.07 29.22 19.35
CA GLU A 52 -0.80 29.85 20.63
C GLU A 52 -1.83 30.94 20.88
N ALA A 53 -2.49 30.92 22.04
CA ALA A 53 -3.52 31.88 22.40
C ALA A 53 -3.30 32.46 23.80
N PHE A 54 -3.51 33.77 23.93
CA PHE A 54 -3.52 34.47 25.22
C PHE A 54 -4.90 35.00 25.55
N ALA A 55 -5.54 34.41 26.56
CA ALA A 55 -6.89 34.79 27.00
C ALA A 55 -7.18 34.33 28.45
N THR A 56 -8.40 34.55 28.93
CA THR A 56 -8.86 34.00 30.21
C THR A 56 -9.06 32.49 30.12
N GLN A 57 -9.03 31.77 31.25
CA GLN A 57 -9.20 30.32 31.27
C GLN A 57 -10.48 29.84 30.56
N ALA A 58 -11.64 30.43 30.87
CA ALA A 58 -12.92 30.03 30.25
C ALA A 58 -12.92 30.24 28.73
N GLN A 59 -12.27 31.31 28.26
CA GLN A 59 -12.11 31.57 26.82
C GLN A 59 -11.19 30.55 26.15
N LEU A 60 -10.12 30.12 26.84
CA LEU A 60 -9.19 29.12 26.33
C LEU A 60 -9.80 27.71 26.31
N GLU A 61 -10.64 27.38 27.29
CA GLU A 61 -11.43 26.14 27.30
C GLU A 61 -12.40 26.10 26.11
N ALA A 62 -13.15 27.19 25.87
CA ALA A 62 -14.01 27.29 24.70
C ALA A 62 -13.23 27.20 23.37
N LEU A 63 -12.07 27.87 23.29
CA LEU A 63 -11.20 27.80 22.12
C LEU A 63 -10.66 26.37 21.91
N ALA A 64 -10.34 25.64 22.98
CA ALA A 64 -9.87 24.26 22.90
C ALA A 64 -10.95 23.33 22.33
N ASP A 65 -12.20 23.47 22.79
CA ASP A 65 -13.35 22.71 22.27
C ASP A 65 -13.57 22.98 20.77
N GLU A 66 -13.47 24.25 20.36
CA GLU A 66 -13.59 24.62 18.95
C GLU A 66 -12.45 24.04 18.11
N ILE A 67 -11.20 24.16 18.56
CA ILE A 67 -10.02 23.61 17.88
C ILE A 67 -10.14 22.09 17.75
N ALA A 68 -10.56 21.41 18.82
CA ALA A 68 -10.74 19.96 18.84
C ALA A 68 -11.82 19.50 17.85
N SER A 69 -12.84 20.32 17.63
CA SER A 69 -13.81 20.10 16.57
C SER A 69 -13.15 20.32 15.20
N ASP A 70 -12.56 21.49 14.97
CA ASP A 70 -12.10 21.92 13.63
C ASP A 70 -10.95 21.10 13.06
N PHE A 71 -10.00 20.69 13.90
CA PHE A 71 -8.85 19.87 13.51
C PHE A 71 -9.25 18.40 13.37
N LEU A 72 -9.92 18.09 12.26
CA LEU A 72 -10.30 16.74 11.87
C LEU A 72 -9.11 15.79 11.87
N LEU A 73 -9.34 14.54 12.31
CA LEU A 73 -8.33 13.50 12.32
C LEU A 73 -7.75 13.29 10.91
N SER A 74 -6.45 13.54 10.77
CA SER A 74 -5.64 13.06 9.65
C SER A 74 -5.07 11.68 9.98
N VAL A 75 -4.97 10.81 8.99
CA VAL A 75 -4.26 9.53 9.13
C VAL A 75 -2.78 9.73 9.44
N TRP A 76 -2.27 10.94 9.19
CA TRP A 76 -0.90 11.35 9.48
C TRP A 76 -0.73 11.98 10.86
N LEU A 77 -1.81 12.22 11.62
CA LEU A 77 -1.71 12.74 12.98
C LEU A 77 -1.17 11.65 13.91
N LEU A 78 -0.10 11.96 14.63
CA LEU A 78 0.53 11.06 15.59
C LEU A 78 0.10 11.39 17.02
N GLU A 79 0.16 12.66 17.39
CA GLU A 79 -0.07 13.10 18.77
C GLU A 79 -0.63 14.54 18.81
N THR A 80 -1.36 14.86 19.87
CA THR A 80 -1.83 16.21 20.19
C THR A 80 -1.45 16.58 21.61
N HIS A 81 -0.96 17.79 21.84
CA HIS A 81 -0.59 18.28 23.18
C HIS A 81 -1.21 19.65 23.46
N ILE A 82 -1.56 19.89 24.72
CA ILE A 82 -1.97 21.21 25.20
C ILE A 82 -1.04 21.59 26.34
N GLU A 83 -0.31 22.67 26.20
CA GLU A 83 0.65 23.12 27.20
C GLU A 83 0.52 24.61 27.52
N ARG A 84 0.87 24.96 28.75
CA ARG A 84 0.98 26.36 29.17
C ARG A 84 2.37 26.88 28.81
N ILE A 85 2.41 28.01 28.14
CA ILE A 85 3.66 28.64 27.70
C ILE A 85 3.87 29.99 28.41
N ASP A 86 5.13 30.42 28.49
CA ASP A 86 5.46 31.72 29.08
C ASP A 86 5.25 32.86 28.07
N ARG A 87 5.61 32.61 26.79
CA ARG A 87 5.55 33.58 25.71
C ARG A 87 5.26 32.89 24.38
N HIS A 88 4.63 33.62 23.48
CA HIS A 88 4.38 33.18 22.12
C HIS A 88 5.71 33.08 21.35
N SER A 89 5.84 32.02 20.56
CA SER A 89 6.98 31.78 19.65
C SER A 89 6.55 31.67 18.19
N GLY A 90 5.25 31.51 17.94
CA GLY A 90 4.67 31.48 16.60
C GLY A 90 4.70 32.82 15.88
N GLN A 91 4.37 32.77 14.60
CA GLN A 91 4.23 33.93 13.73
C GLN A 91 2.79 34.46 13.70
N ARG A 92 2.64 35.72 13.30
CA ARG A 92 1.36 36.38 13.03
C ARG A 92 1.10 36.61 11.54
N LYS A 93 1.85 35.91 10.69
CA LYS A 93 1.66 35.93 9.24
C LYS A 93 1.05 34.60 8.84
N PRO A 94 0.04 34.60 7.95
CA PRO A 94 -0.54 33.36 7.46
C PRO A 94 0.52 32.55 6.70
N PHE A 95 0.44 31.24 6.78
CA PHE A 95 1.21 30.33 5.95
C PHE A 95 0.89 30.54 4.48
N LYS A 96 1.92 30.45 3.64
CA LYS A 96 1.76 30.43 2.19
C LYS A 96 1.40 29.02 1.75
N ILE A 97 0.11 28.73 1.67
CA ILE A 97 -0.38 27.46 1.16
C ILE A 97 -0.19 27.49 -0.36
N LYS A 98 0.80 26.75 -0.88
CA LYS A 98 0.96 26.59 -2.33
C LYS A 98 -0.28 25.86 -2.84
N PRO A 99 -1.02 26.40 -3.83
CA PRO A 99 -2.13 25.67 -4.45
C PRO A 99 -1.50 24.58 -5.32
N LEU A 100 -1.19 23.42 -4.75
CA LEU A 100 -0.64 22.33 -5.57
C LEU A 100 -1.68 21.82 -6.57
N HIS A 101 -2.96 21.98 -6.24
CA HIS A 101 -4.10 22.06 -7.16
C HIS A 101 -5.05 23.11 -6.55
N SER A 102 -5.96 23.71 -7.32
CA SER A 102 -6.82 24.81 -6.87
C SER A 102 -7.68 24.46 -5.63
N GLY A 103 -7.17 24.75 -4.43
CA GLY A 103 -7.88 24.61 -3.14
C GLY A 103 -7.29 23.57 -2.19
N LEU A 104 -7.70 23.65 -0.91
CA LEU A 104 -7.38 22.70 0.17
C LEU A 104 -7.70 21.27 -0.22
N PRO A 105 -7.06 20.21 0.29
CA PRO A 105 -7.32 18.83 -0.15
C PRO A 105 -8.74 18.31 0.15
N LEU A 106 -9.52 18.96 1.02
CA LEU A 106 -10.84 18.48 1.43
C LEU A 106 -11.95 18.71 0.39
N PHE A 107 -12.78 17.69 0.15
CA PHE A 107 -14.07 17.85 -0.53
C PHE A 107 -15.18 18.31 0.44
N PHE A 108 -15.03 18.05 1.73
CA PHE A 108 -15.95 18.49 2.78
C PHE A 108 -15.24 18.47 4.14
N CYS A 109 -15.82 19.14 5.14
CA CYS A 109 -15.38 19.12 6.54
C CYS A 109 -16.57 18.89 7.47
N GLN A 110 -16.32 18.79 8.77
CA GLN A 110 -17.37 18.64 9.80
C GLN A 110 -18.43 19.76 9.80
N HIS A 111 -18.14 20.93 9.26
CA HIS A 111 -19.11 22.04 9.23
C HIS A 111 -20.17 21.85 8.14
N CYS A 112 -19.77 21.35 6.97
CA CYS A 112 -20.68 21.22 5.83
C CYS A 112 -21.21 19.80 5.64
N GLN A 113 -20.43 18.77 5.98
CA GLN A 113 -20.83 17.38 5.75
C GLN A 113 -22.14 17.01 6.47
N PRO A 114 -22.37 17.36 7.75
CA PRO A 114 -23.64 17.11 8.39
C PRO A 114 -24.79 17.86 7.71
N GLN A 115 -24.54 19.02 7.11
CA GLN A 115 -25.60 19.81 6.49
C GLN A 115 -26.08 19.24 5.15
N PHE A 116 -25.16 18.79 4.28
CA PHE A 116 -25.53 18.25 2.96
C PHE A 116 -25.63 16.72 2.94
N GLY A 117 -25.00 16.05 3.91
CA GLY A 117 -24.86 14.60 3.97
C GLY A 117 -25.74 13.92 5.02
N ASP A 118 -26.29 14.63 6.01
CA ASP A 118 -27.30 14.09 6.92
C ASP A 118 -28.69 14.21 6.28
N ASN A 119 -29.38 13.07 6.15
CA ASN A 119 -30.70 12.99 5.56
C ASN A 119 -31.81 13.71 6.35
N GLN A 120 -31.53 14.14 7.59
CA GLN A 120 -32.44 14.90 8.44
C GLN A 120 -32.26 16.42 8.29
N HIS A 121 -31.16 16.87 7.68
CA HIS A 121 -30.86 18.28 7.55
C HIS A 121 -31.59 18.90 6.32
N ALA A 122 -32.01 20.16 6.45
CA ALA A 122 -32.76 20.85 5.39
C ALA A 122 -31.97 21.00 4.07
N SER A 123 -30.64 21.06 4.17
CA SER A 123 -29.73 21.17 3.01
C SER A 123 -29.28 19.81 2.46
N PHE A 124 -29.87 18.69 2.90
CA PHE A 124 -29.52 17.36 2.43
C PHE A 124 -29.57 17.27 0.90
N GLY A 125 -28.53 16.66 0.30
CA GLY A 125 -28.44 16.52 -1.15
C GLY A 125 -27.98 17.76 -1.90
N SER A 126 -27.75 18.90 -1.21
CA SER A 126 -27.15 20.09 -1.81
C SER A 126 -25.65 19.90 -2.00
N ILE A 127 -25.24 19.20 -3.05
CA ILE A 127 -23.82 18.90 -3.34
C ILE A 127 -22.97 20.17 -3.42
N ASN A 128 -23.51 21.26 -3.98
CA ASN A 128 -22.82 22.55 -4.12
C ASN A 128 -23.01 23.48 -2.89
N LEU A 129 -23.32 22.94 -1.71
CA LEU A 129 -23.45 23.71 -0.47
C LEU A 129 -22.15 24.49 -0.19
N GLN A 130 -22.24 25.82 -0.21
CA GLN A 130 -21.11 26.71 0.02
C GLN A 130 -20.59 26.50 1.44
N CYS A 131 -19.27 26.44 1.58
CA CYS A 131 -18.62 26.25 2.88
C CYS A 131 -17.35 27.06 2.94
N HIS A 132 -17.34 28.10 3.78
CA HIS A 132 -16.19 28.99 3.98
C HIS A 132 -15.03 28.32 4.74
N HIS A 133 -15.26 27.16 5.38
CA HIS A 133 -14.23 26.43 6.10
C HIS A 133 -13.33 25.63 5.16
N CYS A 134 -13.92 24.68 4.41
CA CYS A 134 -13.16 23.77 3.55
C CYS A 134 -13.08 24.20 2.09
N MET A 135 -13.94 25.12 1.64
CA MET A 135 -14.07 25.51 0.24
C MET A 135 -14.29 24.33 -0.73
N GLY A 136 -14.71 23.16 -0.24
CA GLY A 136 -14.81 21.94 -1.04
C GLY A 136 -15.85 21.98 -2.17
N HIS A 137 -16.74 22.98 -2.17
CA HIS A 137 -17.69 23.24 -3.26
C HIS A 137 -17.00 23.82 -4.51
N GLU A 138 -15.86 24.49 -4.36
CA GLU A 138 -15.11 25.06 -5.48
C GLU A 138 -14.48 23.97 -6.35
N LYS A 139 -14.17 22.82 -5.75
CA LYS A 139 -13.58 21.63 -6.39
C LYS A 139 -14.51 20.86 -7.31
N LEU A 140 -15.81 21.07 -7.14
CA LEU A 140 -16.79 20.37 -7.96
C LEU A 140 -16.64 20.87 -9.41
N SER A 141 -16.57 19.91 -10.31
CA SER A 141 -16.68 20.17 -11.75
C SER A 141 -18.03 20.84 -12.08
N SER A 142 -18.12 21.46 -13.25
CA SER A 142 -19.36 22.09 -13.72
C SER A 142 -20.53 21.10 -13.73
N ASP A 143 -20.27 19.86 -14.13
CA ASP A 143 -21.24 18.79 -14.18
C ASP A 143 -21.69 18.36 -12.77
N GLU A 144 -20.78 18.22 -11.80
CA GLU A 144 -21.14 17.94 -10.39
C GLU A 144 -22.00 19.06 -9.79
N LYS A 145 -21.67 20.32 -10.09
CA LYS A 145 -22.43 21.49 -9.58
C LYS A 145 -23.87 21.53 -10.11
N SER A 146 -24.14 20.88 -11.24
CA SER A 146 -25.48 20.82 -11.84
C SER A 146 -26.38 19.76 -11.22
N LEU A 147 -25.82 18.81 -10.46
CA LEU A 147 -26.58 17.72 -9.84
C LEU A 147 -27.49 18.23 -8.72
N THR A 148 -28.77 17.92 -8.84
CA THR A 148 -29.79 18.20 -7.82
C THR A 148 -30.01 16.99 -6.90
N GLN A 149 -30.65 17.20 -5.75
CA GLN A 149 -31.07 16.11 -4.87
C GLN A 149 -31.94 15.07 -5.61
N SER A 150 -32.83 15.50 -6.51
CA SER A 150 -33.65 14.60 -7.32
C SER A 150 -32.80 13.74 -8.25
N ASP A 151 -31.73 14.28 -8.84
CA ASP A 151 -30.83 13.52 -9.69
C ASP A 151 -30.10 12.44 -8.89
N LEU A 152 -29.64 12.77 -7.68
CA LEU A 152 -28.96 11.84 -6.78
C LEU A 152 -29.88 10.70 -6.31
N VAL A 153 -31.13 11.01 -6.01
CA VAL A 153 -32.15 10.00 -5.70
C VAL A 153 -32.46 9.14 -6.93
N ALA A 154 -32.53 9.74 -8.13
CA ALA A 154 -32.71 9.00 -9.38
C ALA A 154 -31.53 8.07 -9.67
N MET A 155 -30.29 8.52 -9.44
CA MET A 155 -29.08 7.70 -9.54
C MET A 155 -29.12 6.49 -8.59
N ALA A 156 -29.50 6.71 -7.33
CA ALA A 156 -29.65 5.61 -6.36
C ALA A 156 -30.74 4.61 -6.79
N ASN A 157 -31.88 5.10 -7.27
CA ASN A 157 -32.96 4.24 -7.77
C ASN A 157 -32.52 3.46 -9.01
N ARG A 158 -31.77 4.10 -9.91
CA ARG A 158 -31.19 3.46 -11.09
C ARG A 158 -30.26 2.33 -10.69
N LEU A 159 -29.33 2.56 -9.78
CA LEU A 159 -28.44 1.52 -9.23
C LEU A 159 -29.24 0.34 -8.65
N LEU A 160 -30.33 0.62 -7.91
CA LEU A 160 -31.18 -0.43 -7.34
C LEU A 160 -31.92 -1.26 -8.40
N SER A 161 -32.33 -0.62 -9.49
CA SER A 161 -33.02 -1.27 -10.62
C SER A 161 -32.07 -2.03 -11.56
N GLU A 162 -30.96 -1.41 -11.95
CA GLU A 162 -30.00 -1.92 -12.94
C GLU A 162 -28.87 -2.75 -12.32
N LYS A 163 -28.72 -2.72 -10.99
CA LYS A 163 -27.63 -3.36 -10.21
C LYS A 163 -26.23 -2.79 -10.45
N SER A 164 -26.08 -1.88 -11.40
CA SER A 164 -24.87 -1.11 -11.67
C SER A 164 -25.19 0.36 -11.94
N LEU A 165 -24.22 1.23 -11.72
CA LEU A 165 -24.30 2.66 -11.99
C LEU A 165 -22.92 3.20 -12.39
N PRO A 166 -22.68 3.49 -13.68
CA PRO A 166 -21.48 4.21 -14.08
C PRO A 166 -21.57 5.66 -13.59
N ILE A 167 -20.46 6.16 -13.06
CA ILE A 167 -20.27 7.55 -12.63
C ILE A 167 -19.03 8.07 -13.38
N PRO A 168 -19.18 8.47 -14.67
CA PRO A 168 -18.05 8.88 -15.51
C PRO A 168 -17.26 10.05 -14.95
N ILE A 169 -17.95 10.98 -14.26
CA ILE A 169 -17.34 12.15 -13.62
C ILE A 169 -16.32 11.80 -12.53
N LEU A 170 -16.44 10.60 -11.96
CA LEU A 170 -15.52 10.05 -10.97
C LEU A 170 -14.67 8.89 -11.55
N GLY A 171 -14.81 8.54 -12.84
CA GLY A 171 -14.09 7.43 -13.45
C GLY A 171 -14.40 6.03 -12.86
N ILE A 172 -15.55 5.86 -12.21
CA ILE A 172 -15.91 4.59 -11.53
C ILE A 172 -17.28 4.05 -11.97
N THR A 173 -17.51 2.77 -11.74
CA THR A 173 -18.85 2.15 -11.72
C THR A 173 -19.10 1.54 -10.36
N LEU A 174 -20.30 1.82 -9.84
CA LEU A 174 -20.80 1.24 -8.60
C LEU A 174 -21.67 0.02 -8.91
N TRP A 175 -21.58 -1.03 -8.09
CA TRP A 175 -22.37 -2.24 -8.27
C TRP A 175 -22.95 -2.75 -6.95
N LEU A 176 -24.17 -3.30 -7.01
CA LEU A 176 -24.82 -3.97 -5.87
C LEU A 176 -24.40 -5.44 -5.73
N THR A 177 -23.89 -6.02 -6.80
CA THR A 177 -23.34 -7.38 -6.85
C THR A 177 -21.93 -7.31 -7.42
N PRO A 178 -21.07 -8.30 -7.17
CA PRO A 178 -19.75 -8.34 -7.79
C PRO A 178 -19.88 -8.16 -9.32
N PRO A 179 -19.05 -7.31 -9.95
CA PRO A 179 -19.03 -7.18 -11.40
C PRO A 179 -18.71 -8.55 -12.01
N ALA A 180 -19.37 -8.91 -13.11
CA ALA A 180 -18.97 -10.09 -13.87
C ALA A 180 -17.50 -9.90 -14.29
N THR A 181 -16.63 -10.88 -14.00
CA THR A 181 -15.18 -10.80 -14.19
C THR A 181 -14.85 -10.28 -15.58
N THR A 182 -14.41 -9.02 -15.68
CA THR A 182 -14.12 -8.39 -16.96
C THR A 182 -12.82 -8.98 -17.49
N VAL A 183 -12.92 -9.79 -18.54
CA VAL A 183 -11.75 -10.24 -19.31
C VAL A 183 -11.21 -9.01 -20.04
N THR A 184 -10.08 -8.47 -19.58
CA THR A 184 -9.42 -7.36 -20.26
C THR A 184 -8.90 -7.84 -21.62
N SER A 185 -9.70 -7.62 -22.67
CA SER A 185 -9.29 -7.85 -24.05
C SER A 185 -8.78 -6.53 -24.61
N THR A 186 -7.46 -6.36 -24.70
CA THR A 186 -6.88 -5.29 -25.53
C THR A 186 -7.12 -5.64 -27.00
N ILE A 187 -8.24 -5.17 -27.55
CA ILE A 187 -8.52 -5.24 -29.00
C ILE A 187 -8.19 -3.88 -29.60
N LEU A 188 -7.14 -3.81 -30.43
CA LEU A 188 -7.02 -2.75 -31.44
C LEU A 188 -8.04 -3.03 -32.54
N PRO A 189 -8.85 -2.04 -32.98
CA PRO A 189 -9.68 -2.20 -34.15
C PRO A 189 -8.80 -2.10 -35.41
N SER A 190 -8.55 -3.23 -36.07
CA SER A 190 -8.07 -3.23 -37.45
C SER A 190 -9.22 -2.90 -38.39
N THR A 191 -9.23 -1.69 -38.92
CA THR A 191 -10.03 -1.29 -40.08
C THR A 191 -9.68 -2.17 -41.29
N ILE A 192 -10.62 -3.03 -41.70
CA ILE A 192 -10.57 -3.70 -43.00
C ILE A 192 -11.27 -2.80 -44.00
N THR A 193 -10.51 -2.19 -44.90
CA THR A 193 -11.03 -1.70 -46.19
C THR A 193 -11.14 -2.88 -47.16
N PRO A 194 -12.21 -2.97 -47.97
CA PRO A 194 -12.31 -4.02 -48.98
C PRO A 194 -11.52 -3.58 -50.20
N ASN A 195 -10.55 -4.38 -50.63
CA ASN A 195 -10.04 -4.27 -52.00
C ASN A 195 -9.99 -5.65 -52.66
N VAL A 196 -10.55 -5.67 -53.86
CA VAL A 196 -10.75 -6.79 -54.78
C VAL A 196 -9.43 -7.08 -55.51
N GLY A 197 -9.07 -8.35 -55.69
CA GLY A 197 -8.09 -8.78 -56.69
C GLY A 197 -7.20 -9.98 -56.33
N GLU A 198 -7.63 -11.17 -56.77
CA GLU A 198 -6.85 -12.29 -57.35
C GLU A 198 -5.59 -12.93 -56.70
N GLN A 199 -5.67 -14.28 -56.67
CA GLN A 199 -4.63 -15.32 -56.83
C GLN A 199 -3.79 -15.84 -55.63
N VAL A 200 -4.27 -16.98 -55.09
CA VAL A 200 -3.59 -18.26 -54.75
C VAL A 200 -2.08 -18.26 -54.45
N SER A 201 -1.70 -18.60 -53.20
CA SER A 201 -0.78 -19.73 -52.90
C SER A 201 -0.64 -19.98 -51.38
N ASN A 202 -0.44 -21.26 -51.05
CA ASN A 202 -0.34 -21.87 -49.72
C ASN A 202 0.56 -21.17 -48.70
N LEU A 203 0.14 -21.12 -47.42
CA LEU A 203 1.02 -21.21 -46.24
C LEU A 203 0.21 -21.56 -44.99
N SER A 204 0.69 -22.59 -44.28
CA SER A 204 0.14 -23.20 -43.07
C SER A 204 -0.06 -22.19 -41.95
N GLN A 205 -1.31 -21.98 -41.51
CA GLN A 205 -1.63 -21.20 -40.32
C GLN A 205 -1.57 -22.12 -39.10
N THR A 206 -0.47 -22.06 -38.37
CA THR A 206 -0.41 -22.41 -36.95
C THR A 206 -1.24 -21.40 -36.18
N HIS A 207 -2.47 -21.77 -35.80
CA HIS A 207 -3.24 -21.01 -34.82
C HIS A 207 -2.57 -21.14 -33.46
N SER A 208 -1.79 -20.14 -33.06
CA SER A 208 -1.42 -19.94 -31.65
C SER A 208 -2.69 -19.53 -30.90
N PRO A 209 -3.12 -20.26 -29.85
CA PRO A 209 -4.28 -19.86 -29.08
C PRO A 209 -3.95 -18.57 -28.32
N ILE A 210 -4.78 -17.55 -28.50
CA ILE A 210 -4.74 -16.29 -27.75
C ILE A 210 -5.02 -16.63 -26.28
N THR A 211 -3.99 -16.61 -25.44
CA THR A 211 -4.14 -16.84 -24.00
C THR A 211 -4.77 -15.59 -23.36
N GLN A 212 -6.08 -15.63 -23.16
CA GLN A 212 -6.80 -14.64 -22.36
C GLN A 212 -6.34 -14.78 -20.89
N THR A 213 -5.65 -13.77 -20.37
CA THR A 213 -5.23 -13.70 -18.96
C THR A 213 -6.35 -13.11 -18.11
N ILE A 214 -7.02 -13.95 -17.32
CA ILE A 214 -7.89 -13.50 -16.25
C ILE A 214 -6.98 -12.94 -15.14
N LYS A 215 -6.99 -11.63 -14.92
CA LYS A 215 -6.29 -11.00 -13.81
C LYS A 215 -7.27 -10.87 -12.64
N TYR A 216 -7.10 -11.66 -11.59
CA TYR A 216 -7.80 -11.43 -10.34
C TYR A 216 -7.43 -10.03 -9.84
N GLN A 217 -8.44 -9.25 -9.51
CA GLN A 217 -8.28 -7.98 -8.82
C GLN A 217 -9.05 -8.07 -7.51
N ARG A 218 -8.37 -7.75 -6.40
CA ARG A 218 -9.02 -7.69 -5.09
C ARG A 218 -10.22 -6.75 -5.16
N PRO A 219 -11.43 -7.17 -4.74
CA PRO A 219 -12.59 -6.32 -4.90
C PRO A 219 -12.52 -5.07 -4.02
N ARG A 220 -12.81 -3.91 -4.61
CA ARG A 220 -12.94 -2.64 -3.89
C ARG A 220 -14.39 -2.45 -3.42
N ILE A 221 -14.55 -2.01 -2.19
CA ILE A 221 -15.85 -1.76 -1.56
C ILE A 221 -15.94 -0.31 -1.07
N LEU A 222 -17.02 0.36 -1.45
CA LEU A 222 -17.45 1.62 -0.83
C LEU A 222 -18.46 1.32 0.27
N VAL A 223 -18.15 1.69 1.50
CA VAL A 223 -19.04 1.49 2.65
C VAL A 223 -20.10 2.58 2.66
N CYS A 224 -21.38 2.20 2.65
CA CYS A 224 -22.51 3.11 2.75
C CYS A 224 -22.96 3.36 4.19
N ASN A 225 -22.77 2.37 5.07
CA ASN A 225 -23.19 2.44 6.45
C ASN A 225 -22.03 2.15 7.41
N PRO A 226 -21.27 3.18 7.83
CA PRO A 226 -20.14 3.03 8.77
C PRO A 226 -20.52 2.31 10.06
N ASN A 227 -21.74 2.49 10.57
CA ASN A 227 -22.22 1.87 11.81
C ASN A 227 -22.37 0.34 11.70
N SER A 228 -22.44 -0.19 10.48
CA SER A 228 -22.51 -1.63 10.21
C SER A 228 -21.16 -2.24 9.85
N LEU A 229 -20.07 -1.45 9.78
CA LEU A 229 -18.77 -1.90 9.27
C LEU A 229 -18.31 -3.22 9.90
N ASN A 230 -18.28 -3.27 11.24
CA ASN A 230 -17.82 -4.44 11.99
C ASN A 230 -18.78 -5.64 11.97
N SER A 231 -19.98 -5.48 11.41
CA SER A 231 -20.89 -6.61 11.14
C SER A 231 -20.59 -7.30 9.80
N HIS A 232 -19.85 -6.64 8.91
CA HIS A 232 -19.52 -7.13 7.57
C HIS A 232 -18.04 -7.43 7.38
N PHE A 233 -17.17 -6.68 8.06
CA PHE A 233 -15.72 -6.74 7.94
C PHE A 233 -15.07 -6.82 9.31
N ILE A 234 -13.87 -7.40 9.36
CA ILE A 234 -13.03 -7.37 10.56
C ILE A 234 -12.00 -6.27 10.38
N ALA A 235 -12.25 -5.13 11.03
CA ALA A 235 -11.37 -3.97 11.06
C ALA A 235 -10.92 -3.68 12.51
N THR A 236 -9.67 -3.26 12.69
CA THR A 236 -9.14 -2.80 13.98
C THR A 236 -9.58 -1.36 14.27
N ASP A 237 -9.49 -0.93 15.53
CA ASP A 237 -9.78 0.46 15.90
C ASP A 237 -8.91 1.47 15.10
N SER A 238 -7.63 1.15 14.89
CA SER A 238 -6.74 1.97 14.07
C SER A 238 -7.21 2.07 12.61
N GLN A 239 -7.72 0.98 12.03
CA GLN A 239 -8.29 0.99 10.67
C GLN A 239 -9.60 1.78 10.61
N VAL A 240 -10.47 1.68 11.62
CA VAL A 240 -11.72 2.47 11.69
C VAL A 240 -11.42 3.96 11.79
N LEU A 241 -10.44 4.35 12.61
CA LEU A 241 -9.97 5.73 12.71
C LEU A 241 -9.37 6.22 11.40
N ALA A 242 -8.56 5.41 10.73
CA ALA A 242 -8.00 5.74 9.41
C ALA A 242 -9.09 5.92 8.35
N LEU A 243 -10.09 5.03 8.25
CA LEU A 243 -11.23 5.21 7.34
C LEU A 243 -12.05 6.47 7.63
N SER A 244 -12.08 6.88 8.90
CA SER A 244 -12.77 8.08 9.36
C SER A 244 -11.95 9.35 9.14
N SER A 245 -10.67 9.25 8.80
CA SER A 245 -9.79 10.39 8.59
C SER A 245 -10.20 11.25 7.39
N ILE A 246 -9.56 12.42 7.25
CA ILE A 246 -9.79 13.32 6.11
C ILE A 246 -9.34 12.73 4.77
N GLU A 247 -8.33 11.87 4.76
CA GLU A 247 -7.77 11.26 3.54
C GLU A 247 -8.63 10.14 2.97
N LYS A 248 -9.50 9.53 3.81
CA LYS A 248 -10.38 8.42 3.42
C LYS A 248 -9.64 7.29 2.69
N PRO A 249 -8.61 6.68 3.29
CA PRO A 249 -7.77 5.72 2.60
C PRO A 249 -8.49 4.41 2.28
N LEU A 250 -7.99 3.69 1.26
CA LEU A 250 -8.30 2.28 1.00
C LEU A 250 -7.50 1.39 1.95
N LEU A 251 -8.21 0.58 2.73
CA LEU A 251 -7.61 -0.37 3.67
C LEU A 251 -8.01 -1.80 3.32
N ARG A 252 -7.02 -2.71 3.40
CA ARG A 252 -7.22 -4.14 3.19
C ARG A 252 -7.78 -4.79 4.46
N VAL A 253 -8.93 -5.44 4.32
CA VAL A 253 -9.61 -6.16 5.41
C VAL A 253 -10.16 -7.50 4.95
N ARG A 254 -10.46 -8.39 5.89
CA ARG A 254 -11.23 -9.61 5.62
C ARG A 254 -12.71 -9.39 5.93
N PRO A 255 -13.63 -10.09 5.23
CA PRO A 255 -15.02 -10.12 5.64
C PRO A 255 -15.18 -10.83 6.99
N SER A 256 -16.31 -10.61 7.65
CA SER A 256 -16.74 -11.43 8.79
C SER A 256 -16.83 -12.90 8.39
N SER A 257 -16.56 -13.81 9.34
CA SER A 257 -16.73 -15.24 9.10
C SER A 257 -18.17 -15.54 8.65
N ASP A 258 -18.34 -16.41 7.65
CA ASP A 258 -19.63 -16.85 7.11
C ASP A 258 -20.50 -15.75 6.47
N HIS A 259 -19.88 -14.71 5.90
CA HIS A 259 -20.63 -13.65 5.21
C HIS A 259 -21.38 -14.17 3.97
N PRO A 260 -22.70 -13.96 3.83
CA PRO A 260 -23.52 -14.58 2.79
C PRO A 260 -23.27 -14.05 1.37
N SER A 261 -22.74 -12.83 1.25
CA SER A 261 -22.60 -12.12 -0.03
C SER A 261 -21.18 -11.64 -0.33
N LEU A 262 -20.21 -11.88 0.56
CA LEU A 262 -18.83 -11.44 0.41
C LEU A 262 -17.95 -12.70 0.37
N SER A 263 -17.76 -13.22 -0.83
CA SER A 263 -17.07 -14.50 -1.08
C SER A 263 -15.56 -14.38 -1.28
N ALA A 264 -15.05 -13.18 -1.58
CA ALA A 264 -13.63 -12.98 -1.78
C ALA A 264 -12.88 -13.06 -0.43
N PRO A 265 -11.64 -13.55 -0.42
CA PRO A 265 -10.88 -13.70 0.82
C PRO A 265 -10.56 -12.36 1.49
N LEU A 266 -10.22 -11.34 0.70
CA LEU A 266 -9.89 -9.99 1.17
C LEU A 266 -10.58 -8.94 0.30
N TYR A 267 -10.80 -7.76 0.89
CA TYR A 267 -11.41 -6.60 0.26
C TYR A 267 -10.61 -5.35 0.56
N ASP A 268 -10.53 -4.44 -0.40
CA ASP A 268 -10.04 -3.08 -0.16
C ASP A 268 -11.25 -2.17 0.09
N ILE A 269 -11.44 -1.72 1.32
CA ILE A 269 -12.62 -0.94 1.75
C ILE A 269 -12.29 0.55 1.88
N GLN A 270 -13.28 1.40 1.63
CA GLN A 270 -13.17 2.86 1.76
C GLN A 270 -14.48 3.49 2.23
N PHE A 271 -14.38 4.64 2.88
CA PHE A 271 -15.52 5.54 3.11
C PHE A 271 -15.64 6.56 1.98
N ALA A 272 -16.79 7.22 1.87
CA ALA A 272 -17.02 8.23 0.83
C ALA A 272 -16.00 9.38 0.92
N GLU A 273 -15.25 9.59 -0.17
CA GLU A 273 -14.15 10.55 -0.25
C GLU A 273 -14.54 11.92 -0.83
N ASN A 274 -15.70 12.01 -1.47
CA ASN A 274 -16.22 13.25 -2.05
C ASN A 274 -17.70 13.47 -1.74
N ARG A 275 -18.19 14.68 -2.05
CA ARG A 275 -19.55 15.10 -1.71
C ARG A 275 -20.64 14.28 -2.40
N LEU A 276 -20.43 13.92 -3.67
CA LEU A 276 -21.35 13.09 -4.44
C LEU A 276 -21.53 11.73 -3.77
N LEU A 277 -20.42 11.07 -3.45
CA LEU A 277 -20.44 9.76 -2.81
C LEU A 277 -21.07 9.82 -1.42
N VAL A 278 -20.81 10.85 -0.61
CA VAL A 278 -21.44 11.00 0.72
C VAL A 278 -22.96 10.97 0.62
N ILE A 279 -23.54 11.78 -0.28
CA ILE A 279 -25.00 11.84 -0.45
C ILE A 279 -25.51 10.51 -0.99
N LEU A 280 -24.86 9.95 -2.02
CA LEU A 280 -25.30 8.71 -2.64
C LEU A 280 -25.27 7.54 -1.65
N THR A 281 -24.20 7.42 -0.86
CA THR A 281 -24.10 6.42 0.20
C THR A 281 -25.18 6.59 1.27
N GLU A 282 -25.56 7.82 1.61
CA GLU A 282 -26.62 8.08 2.58
C GLU A 282 -28.00 7.68 2.04
N VAL A 283 -28.32 8.07 0.80
CA VAL A 283 -29.59 7.66 0.15
C VAL A 283 -29.70 6.14 0.06
N LEU A 284 -28.59 5.45 -0.22
CA LEU A 284 -28.54 3.99 -0.27
C LEU A 284 -28.64 3.36 1.11
N ARG A 285 -28.01 3.94 2.13
CA ARG A 285 -28.14 3.53 3.54
C ARG A 285 -29.59 3.57 4.00
N GLN A 286 -30.32 4.63 3.69
CA GLN A 286 -31.76 4.73 3.99
C GLN A 286 -32.60 3.61 3.35
N LYS A 287 -32.11 3.06 2.23
CA LYS A 287 -32.74 1.93 1.52
C LYS A 287 -32.20 0.56 1.96
N GLY A 288 -31.40 0.52 3.04
CA GLY A 288 -30.86 -0.71 3.62
C GLY A 288 -29.61 -1.26 2.93
N ILE A 289 -28.96 -0.48 2.07
CA ILE A 289 -27.71 -0.88 1.43
C ILE A 289 -26.54 -0.44 2.33
N ASN A 290 -25.73 -1.41 2.78
CA ASN A 290 -24.60 -1.14 3.68
C ASN A 290 -23.29 -0.88 2.94
N TRP A 291 -23.16 -1.34 1.70
CA TRP A 291 -21.93 -1.23 0.91
C TRP A 291 -22.18 -1.45 -0.59
N LEU A 292 -21.19 -1.09 -1.42
CA LEU A 292 -21.19 -1.25 -2.88
C LEU A 292 -19.84 -1.77 -3.37
N HIS A 293 -19.82 -2.57 -4.45
CA HIS A 293 -18.58 -2.82 -5.19
C HIS A 293 -18.23 -1.62 -6.08
N VAL A 294 -16.93 -1.37 -6.24
CA VAL A 294 -16.41 -0.28 -7.09
C VAL A 294 -15.45 -0.87 -8.12
N THR A 295 -15.69 -0.58 -9.39
CA THR A 295 -14.72 -0.80 -10.48
C THR A 295 -14.30 0.52 -11.08
N ARG A 296 -13.10 0.58 -11.64
CA ARG A 296 -12.73 1.72 -12.50
C ARG A 296 -13.29 1.53 -13.89
N ASN A 297 -13.72 2.63 -14.49
CA ASN A 297 -14.04 2.67 -15.91
C ASN A 297 -12.81 3.13 -16.65
N ILE A 298 -12.22 2.23 -17.46
CA ILE A 298 -11.23 2.60 -18.47
C ILE A 298 -12.02 3.06 -19.71
N ASP A 299 -12.83 4.10 -19.59
CA ASP A 299 -13.39 4.73 -20.78
C ASP A 299 -12.33 5.67 -21.35
N PRO A 300 -11.87 5.53 -22.60
CA PRO A 300 -10.93 6.45 -23.24
C PRO A 300 -11.43 7.91 -23.31
N GLN A 301 -12.71 8.18 -23.03
CA GLN A 301 -13.25 9.55 -22.89
C GLN A 301 -13.31 10.08 -21.45
N THR A 302 -12.89 9.30 -20.45
CA THR A 302 -12.77 9.78 -19.06
C THR A 302 -11.81 10.96 -19.05
N SER A 303 -12.22 12.09 -18.45
CA SER A 303 -11.35 13.28 -18.39
C SER A 303 -10.02 12.90 -17.71
N LYS A 304 -8.90 13.40 -18.24
CA LYS A 304 -7.57 13.18 -17.62
C LYS A 304 -7.55 13.59 -16.14
N GLU A 305 -8.36 14.56 -15.75
CA GLU A 305 -8.55 15.03 -14.38
C GLU A 305 -9.29 14.04 -13.45
N ALA A 306 -10.17 13.18 -13.98
CA ALA A 306 -10.80 12.11 -13.21
C ALA A 306 -9.90 10.86 -13.06
N LEU A 307 -8.89 10.72 -13.92
CA LEU A 307 -7.81 9.72 -13.79
C LEU A 307 -6.71 10.16 -12.81
N LEU A 308 -6.70 11.43 -12.39
CA LEU A 308 -5.56 12.09 -11.73
C LEU A 308 -5.44 11.83 -10.22
N ASN A 309 -6.35 11.08 -9.59
CA ASN A 309 -6.26 10.77 -8.15
C ASN A 309 -6.56 9.30 -7.89
N GLU A 310 -5.54 8.45 -8.02
CA GLU A 310 -5.59 7.13 -7.42
C GLU A 310 -5.94 7.26 -5.93
N PRO A 311 -6.93 6.50 -5.42
CA PRO A 311 -7.25 6.50 -4.01
C PRO A 311 -6.02 6.10 -3.20
N LEU A 312 -5.75 6.86 -2.14
CA LEU A 312 -4.65 6.58 -1.22
C LEU A 312 -4.91 5.24 -0.54
N SER A 313 -4.08 4.24 -0.83
CA SER A 313 -4.11 2.96 -0.15
C SER A 313 -2.96 2.88 0.85
N LEU A 314 -3.26 2.36 2.05
CA LEU A 314 -2.33 2.36 3.17
C LEU A 314 -2.19 0.96 3.77
N ALA A 315 -0.97 0.68 4.24
CA ALA A 315 -0.67 -0.41 5.16
C ALA A 315 -0.08 0.16 6.45
N SER A 316 -0.27 -0.53 7.58
CA SER A 316 0.33 -0.12 8.85
C SER A 316 1.56 -0.97 9.17
N ILE A 317 2.70 -0.32 9.41
CA ILE A 317 3.93 -0.95 9.90
C ILE A 317 4.42 -0.12 11.09
N ASN A 318 4.73 -0.78 12.21
CA ASN A 318 5.21 -0.12 13.43
C ASN A 318 4.29 1.04 13.91
N GLN A 319 2.97 0.82 13.83
CA GLN A 319 1.94 1.82 14.16
C GLN A 319 1.98 3.09 13.28
N GLN A 320 2.77 3.09 12.21
CA GLN A 320 2.81 4.15 11.21
C GLN A 320 2.04 3.71 9.98
N TRP A 321 1.36 4.65 9.33
CA TRP A 321 0.71 4.40 8.05
C TRP A 321 1.70 4.65 6.92
N LEU A 322 1.79 3.72 5.98
CA LEU A 322 2.64 3.81 4.80
C LEU A 322 1.79 3.71 3.53
N PRO A 323 2.00 4.59 2.56
CA PRO A 323 1.45 4.45 1.22
C PRO A 323 1.87 3.13 0.59
N ILE A 324 0.88 2.36 0.13
CA ILE A 324 1.09 1.26 -0.80
C ILE A 324 0.64 1.62 -2.22
N THR A 325 -0.11 2.73 -2.36
CA THR A 325 -0.27 3.41 -3.66
C THR A 325 1.04 4.08 -4.03
N ILE A 326 1.34 4.08 -5.32
CA ILE A 326 2.45 4.82 -5.90
C ILE A 326 2.26 6.31 -5.62
N LEU A 327 3.27 6.93 -5.02
CA LEU A 327 3.23 8.36 -4.75
C LEU A 327 3.39 9.15 -6.04
N GLY A 328 2.57 10.18 -6.24
CA GLY A 328 2.79 11.17 -7.29
C GLY A 328 4.00 12.05 -7.01
N ASN A 329 4.24 13.03 -7.89
CA ASN A 329 5.35 13.99 -7.76
C ASN A 329 5.38 14.65 -6.37
N GLY A 330 6.59 14.88 -5.84
CA GLY A 330 6.71 15.49 -4.53
C GLY A 330 8.11 15.95 -4.17
N THR A 331 8.26 16.40 -2.93
CA THR A 331 9.51 16.89 -2.35
C THR A 331 9.61 16.50 -0.87
N ILE A 332 10.81 16.16 -0.42
CA ILE A 332 11.14 15.99 1.00
C ILE A 332 12.32 16.87 1.37
N ALA A 333 12.33 17.40 2.59
CA ALA A 333 13.47 18.14 3.10
C ALA A 333 14.69 17.23 3.21
N LEU A 334 15.86 17.74 2.82
CA LEU A 334 17.12 17.04 3.02
C LEU A 334 17.41 16.97 4.52
N PRO A 335 17.66 15.78 5.08
CA PRO A 335 18.21 15.69 6.43
C PRO A 335 19.52 16.49 6.46
N THR A 336 19.69 17.38 7.45
CA THR A 336 20.86 18.28 7.54
C THR A 336 22.21 17.55 7.65
N ASN A 337 22.18 16.23 7.85
CA ASN A 337 23.33 15.41 8.22
C ASN A 337 23.76 14.42 7.13
N VAL A 338 23.08 14.36 5.98
CA VAL A 338 23.38 13.38 4.92
C VAL A 338 23.54 14.10 3.58
N THR A 339 24.70 13.96 2.95
CA THR A 339 24.97 14.48 1.60
C THR A 339 24.65 13.39 0.58
N CYS A 340 23.82 13.71 -0.41
CA CYS A 340 23.60 12.84 -1.57
C CYS A 340 24.94 12.58 -2.28
N LEU A 341 25.13 11.36 -2.78
CA LEU A 341 26.32 10.99 -3.55
C LEU A 341 26.13 11.26 -5.04
N HIS A 342 24.87 11.30 -5.49
CA HIS A 342 24.46 11.61 -6.85
C HIS A 342 23.45 12.75 -6.85
N ASP A 343 23.45 13.53 -7.93
CA ASP A 343 22.50 14.63 -8.12
C ASP A 343 21.13 14.12 -8.60
N GLU A 344 21.10 12.96 -9.25
CA GLU A 344 19.91 12.37 -9.86
C GLU A 344 19.97 10.84 -9.81
N HIS A 345 18.81 10.19 -9.67
CA HIS A 345 18.67 8.75 -9.77
C HIS A 345 17.36 8.36 -10.44
N HIS A 346 17.44 7.33 -11.29
CA HIS A 346 16.32 6.82 -12.07
C HIS A 346 16.04 5.37 -11.68
N TYR A 347 14.78 5.10 -11.34
CA TYR A 347 14.23 3.76 -11.12
C TYR A 347 13.00 3.57 -12.02
N GLN A 348 12.79 2.36 -12.52
CA GLN A 348 11.65 2.05 -13.38
C GLN A 348 11.11 0.67 -13.00
N ASP A 349 9.80 0.56 -12.91
CA ASP A 349 9.08 -0.72 -12.85
C ASP A 349 8.29 -0.94 -14.16
N ASP A 350 7.49 -2.01 -14.22
CA ASP A 350 6.71 -2.36 -15.41
C ASP A 350 5.74 -1.24 -15.86
N LEU A 351 5.27 -0.41 -14.93
CA LEU A 351 4.18 0.53 -15.13
C LEU A 351 4.62 2.01 -15.07
N HIS A 352 5.67 2.34 -14.31
CA HIS A 352 6.06 3.70 -14.01
C HIS A 352 7.58 3.89 -14.06
N THR A 353 7.97 5.13 -14.33
CA THR A 353 9.33 5.63 -14.20
C THR A 353 9.38 6.65 -13.06
N PHE A 354 10.39 6.54 -12.22
CA PHE A 354 10.63 7.35 -11.03
C PHE A 354 11.97 8.06 -11.16
N ASN A 355 11.95 9.38 -11.17
CA ASN A 355 13.16 10.21 -11.19
C ASN A 355 13.25 10.98 -9.87
N ALA A 356 14.35 10.82 -9.13
CA ALA A 356 14.66 11.59 -7.93
C ALA A 356 15.87 12.50 -8.19
N GLN A 357 15.77 13.76 -7.77
CA GLN A 357 16.79 14.78 -7.93
C GLN A 357 17.12 15.46 -6.59
N SER A 358 18.40 15.57 -6.28
CA SER A 358 18.88 16.30 -5.09
C SER A 358 18.96 17.81 -5.38
N ALA A 359 18.27 18.61 -4.57
CA ALA A 359 18.36 20.07 -4.55
C ALA A 359 19.19 20.57 -3.34
N LYS A 360 19.37 21.89 -3.19
CA LYS A 360 20.13 22.45 -2.06
C LYS A 360 19.46 22.25 -0.69
N THR A 361 18.14 22.12 -0.67
CA THR A 361 17.32 22.12 0.55
C THR A 361 16.36 20.94 0.66
N GLY A 362 16.29 20.10 -0.37
CA GLY A 362 15.36 18.98 -0.46
C GLY A 362 15.74 17.99 -1.55
N ILE A 363 14.99 16.90 -1.62
CA ILE A 363 14.99 15.93 -2.70
C ILE A 363 13.62 16.03 -3.36
N ASP A 364 13.63 16.30 -4.66
CA ASP A 364 12.43 16.36 -5.49
C ASP A 364 12.31 15.07 -6.28
N TRP A 365 11.09 14.57 -6.51
CA TRP A 365 10.88 13.43 -7.39
C TRP A 365 9.70 13.63 -8.33
N GLN A 366 9.78 12.93 -9.46
CA GLN A 366 8.78 12.89 -10.50
C GLN A 366 8.45 11.43 -10.85
N VAL A 367 7.15 11.16 -11.04
CA VAL A 367 6.63 9.86 -11.44
C VAL A 367 5.87 10.02 -12.75
N THR A 368 6.19 9.17 -13.71
CA THR A 368 5.57 9.18 -15.05
C THR A 368 5.15 7.77 -15.44
N ASP A 369 3.94 7.63 -15.98
CA ASP A 369 3.43 6.35 -16.49
C ASP A 369 4.18 5.93 -17.76
N ASN A 370 4.46 4.63 -17.89
CA ASN A 370 5.06 4.07 -19.09
C ASN A 370 3.96 3.86 -20.15
N ASP A 371 3.86 4.73 -21.16
CA ASP A 371 2.86 4.60 -22.24
C ASP A 371 3.02 3.27 -23.01
N ALA A 372 1.93 2.50 -23.13
CA ALA A 372 1.88 1.18 -23.81
C ALA A 372 2.14 1.20 -25.34
N LYS A 373 2.73 2.27 -25.90
CA LYS A 373 2.96 2.47 -27.35
C LYS A 373 4.39 2.22 -27.84
N SER A 374 5.24 1.57 -27.06
CA SER A 374 6.56 1.09 -27.51
C SER A 374 6.70 -0.43 -27.43
N SER A 375 5.64 -1.19 -27.75
CA SER A 375 5.74 -2.64 -27.97
C SER A 375 6.23 -2.95 -29.39
N ASN A 376 7.48 -2.61 -29.67
CA ASN A 376 8.31 -3.24 -30.70
C ASN A 376 9.75 -3.39 -30.19
N SER A 377 9.88 -4.01 -29.02
CA SER A 377 11.08 -4.72 -28.60
C SER A 377 10.70 -5.72 -27.50
N ALA A 378 10.19 -6.88 -27.92
CA ALA A 378 10.20 -8.06 -27.06
C ALA A 378 11.66 -8.52 -26.91
N SER A 379 12.36 -7.91 -25.96
CA SER A 379 13.56 -8.44 -25.34
C SER A 379 13.43 -8.20 -23.85
N ALA A 380 13.41 -9.28 -23.08
CA ALA A 380 13.79 -9.23 -21.67
C ALA A 380 15.13 -8.50 -21.58
N LEU A 381 15.11 -7.26 -21.09
CA LEU A 381 16.29 -6.53 -20.72
C LEU A 381 16.33 -6.54 -19.19
N SER A 382 17.26 -7.33 -18.68
CA SER A 382 17.96 -7.11 -17.41
C SER A 382 18.20 -5.61 -17.15
N PRO A 383 18.44 -5.18 -15.90
CA PRO A 383 18.90 -3.81 -15.63
C PRO A 383 20.01 -3.46 -16.63
N VAL A 384 19.78 -2.44 -17.46
CA VAL A 384 20.69 -2.07 -18.55
C VAL A 384 21.97 -1.52 -17.93
N LEU A 385 22.94 -2.40 -17.73
CA LEU A 385 24.35 -2.09 -17.50
C LEU A 385 25.19 -3.19 -18.16
N ALA A 386 25.59 -2.97 -19.41
CA ALA A 386 26.68 -3.71 -20.04
C ALA A 386 27.48 -2.79 -20.96
N MET A 387 28.80 -3.02 -20.95
CA MET A 387 29.92 -2.27 -21.55
C MET A 387 30.52 -1.24 -20.58
N SER A 388 31.73 -1.41 -20.03
CA SER A 388 32.90 -2.16 -20.50
C SER A 388 33.87 -2.52 -19.36
N ALA A 389 34.28 -3.78 -19.26
CA ALA A 389 35.66 -4.27 -19.05
C ALA A 389 35.58 -5.74 -18.63
N GLU A 390 36.29 -6.60 -19.37
CA GLU A 390 36.47 -8.03 -19.09
C GLU A 390 37.12 -8.24 -17.71
N GLU A 391 36.49 -9.00 -16.82
CA GLU A 391 37.05 -10.06 -15.96
C GLU A 391 35.99 -10.58 -14.95
N ASP A 392 35.88 -11.91 -14.86
CA ASP A 392 35.12 -12.75 -13.91
C ASP A 392 33.57 -12.73 -13.92
N LEU A 393 32.99 -13.63 -14.73
CA LEU A 393 31.59 -14.06 -14.65
C LEU A 393 31.34 -14.93 -13.40
N ILE A 394 30.99 -14.29 -12.30
CA ILE A 394 30.09 -14.84 -11.28
C ILE A 394 28.84 -13.96 -11.35
N THR A 395 27.68 -14.53 -11.72
CA THR A 395 26.39 -13.83 -11.66
C THR A 395 26.07 -13.50 -10.21
N THR A 396 26.56 -12.36 -9.72
CA THR A 396 26.22 -11.80 -8.42
C THR A 396 24.76 -11.34 -8.48
N ALA A 397 23.94 -11.82 -7.55
CA ALA A 397 22.55 -11.37 -7.44
C ALA A 397 22.52 -9.85 -7.20
N ASP A 398 21.64 -9.14 -7.92
CA ASP A 398 21.52 -7.69 -7.82
C ASP A 398 20.84 -7.33 -6.48
N ILE A 399 21.57 -6.62 -5.62
CA ILE A 399 21.10 -6.14 -4.32
C ILE A 399 20.79 -4.64 -4.33
N THR A 400 20.85 -3.99 -5.50
CA THR A 400 20.76 -2.54 -5.64
C THR A 400 19.45 -1.99 -5.08
N THR A 401 18.31 -2.61 -5.39
CA THR A 401 16.99 -2.19 -4.91
C THR A 401 16.87 -2.26 -3.39
N SER A 402 17.34 -3.35 -2.78
CA SER A 402 17.45 -3.51 -1.34
C SER A 402 18.32 -2.44 -0.69
N LEU A 403 19.48 -2.11 -1.29
CA LEU A 403 20.35 -1.05 -0.79
C LEU A 403 19.74 0.34 -0.92
N CYS A 404 19.03 0.62 -2.02
CA CYS A 404 18.26 1.85 -2.17
C CYS A 404 17.23 1.98 -1.04
N ALA A 405 16.37 0.98 -0.86
CA ALA A 405 15.35 0.99 0.19
C ALA A 405 15.96 1.14 1.60
N LEU A 406 17.12 0.52 1.86
CA LEU A 406 17.86 0.67 3.11
C LEU A 406 18.30 2.12 3.30
N ASN A 407 18.96 2.70 2.29
CA ASN A 407 19.44 4.09 2.34
C ASN A 407 18.28 5.05 2.61
N ALA A 408 17.18 4.92 1.87
CA ALA A 408 16.02 5.80 1.99
C ALA A 408 15.35 5.74 3.39
N ALA A 409 15.29 4.56 4.02
CA ALA A 409 14.79 4.42 5.39
C ALA A 409 15.70 5.06 6.43
N VAL A 410 17.01 4.94 6.25
CA VAL A 410 18.01 5.41 7.22
C VAL A 410 18.27 6.92 7.12
N LEU A 411 17.77 7.61 6.08
CA LEU A 411 17.80 9.09 5.99
C LEU A 411 17.27 9.80 7.25
N ARG A 412 16.53 9.11 8.12
CA ARG A 412 15.96 9.64 9.36
C ARG A 412 16.65 9.19 10.65
N CYS A 413 17.76 8.45 10.58
CA CYS A 413 18.45 7.92 11.76
C CYS A 413 19.77 8.66 12.06
N ASP A 414 19.85 9.22 13.27
CA ASP A 414 21.01 9.91 13.90
C ASP A 414 21.22 11.40 13.56
N PRO A 415 20.40 12.30 14.13
CA PRO A 415 20.53 13.74 13.97
C PRO A 415 21.55 14.40 14.91
N ASN A 416 22.06 13.69 15.92
CA ASN A 416 22.85 14.28 17.01
C ASN A 416 24.31 14.59 16.63
N LYS A 417 24.68 14.44 15.36
CA LYS A 417 26.03 14.72 14.88
C LYS A 417 26.00 15.44 13.54
N ASN A 418 26.32 16.73 13.56
CA ASN A 418 26.61 17.49 12.35
C ASN A 418 27.86 16.88 11.70
N HIS A 419 27.66 16.15 10.61
CA HIS A 419 28.74 15.58 9.84
C HIS A 419 28.92 16.37 8.55
N HIS A 420 30.05 17.08 8.43
CA HIS A 420 30.42 17.81 7.21
C HIS A 420 30.90 16.90 6.06
N LYS A 421 30.76 15.57 6.19
CA LYS A 421 31.17 14.57 5.20
C LYS A 421 30.06 13.52 5.08
N ALA A 422 29.84 13.01 3.87
CA ALA A 422 28.92 11.92 3.62
C ALA A 422 29.22 10.74 4.57
N GLN A 423 28.21 10.35 5.34
CA GLN A 423 28.29 9.18 6.18
C GLN A 423 27.69 7.99 5.47
N PHE A 424 28.47 6.92 5.38
CA PHE A 424 27.96 5.65 4.91
C PHE A 424 27.33 4.92 6.08
N ILE A 425 26.18 4.31 5.81
CA ILE A 425 25.44 3.51 6.77
C ILE A 425 26.28 2.29 7.11
N LYS A 426 26.39 2.00 8.41
CA LYS A 426 27.17 0.87 8.93
C LYS A 426 26.27 0.08 9.86
N HIS A 427 26.61 -1.19 10.06
CA HIS A 427 25.93 -2.01 11.06
C HIS A 427 24.42 -2.06 10.83
N ALA A 428 24.00 -2.20 9.58
CA ALA A 428 22.59 -2.14 9.20
C ALA A 428 22.18 -3.43 8.48
N ALA A 429 20.90 -3.75 8.57
CA ALA A 429 20.28 -4.83 7.81
C ALA A 429 18.94 -4.34 7.26
N ILE A 430 18.52 -4.86 6.12
CA ILE A 430 17.19 -4.65 5.57
C ILE A 430 16.50 -5.98 5.31
N LEU A 431 15.22 -6.07 5.68
CA LEU A 431 14.28 -7.05 5.16
C LEU A 431 13.53 -6.37 4.01
N TYR A 432 13.92 -6.64 2.77
CA TYR A 432 13.32 -6.04 1.58
C TYR A 432 12.52 -7.09 0.82
N PHE A 433 11.21 -7.17 1.06
CA PHE A 433 10.32 -8.14 0.41
C PHE A 433 9.31 -7.42 -0.48
N SER A 434 9.42 -7.63 -1.79
CA SER A 434 8.68 -6.90 -2.81
C SER A 434 7.96 -7.87 -3.73
N GLN A 435 6.80 -7.47 -4.25
CA GLN A 435 6.07 -8.25 -5.23
C GLN A 435 6.73 -8.17 -6.62
N HIS A 436 7.42 -7.07 -6.91
CA HIS A 436 8.01 -6.78 -8.22
C HIS A 436 9.54 -6.92 -8.25
N ASN A 437 10.20 -6.94 -7.09
CA ASN A 437 11.64 -7.07 -6.96
C ASN A 437 12.01 -8.31 -6.11
N ALA A 438 13.27 -8.73 -6.17
CA ALA A 438 13.76 -9.86 -5.38
C ALA A 438 13.54 -9.63 -3.88
N CYS A 439 13.01 -10.66 -3.19
CA CYS A 439 12.83 -10.63 -1.75
C CYS A 439 14.13 -11.01 -1.05
N GLN A 440 14.83 -10.03 -0.47
CA GLN A 440 16.19 -10.19 0.02
C GLN A 440 16.37 -9.73 1.47
N ILE A 441 17.40 -10.28 2.10
CA ILE A 441 18.01 -9.72 3.32
C ILE A 441 19.42 -9.30 2.96
N VAL A 442 19.67 -7.99 3.06
CA VAL A 442 20.97 -7.39 2.75
C VAL A 442 21.51 -6.70 3.99
N THR A 443 22.81 -6.80 4.20
CA THR A 443 23.49 -6.19 5.35
C THR A 443 24.57 -5.22 4.93
N LEU A 444 24.89 -4.28 5.82
CA LEU A 444 26.04 -3.39 5.74
C LEU A 444 26.90 -3.57 7.00
N ASP A 445 28.15 -3.95 6.81
CA ASP A 445 29.10 -4.14 7.90
C ASP A 445 29.62 -2.81 8.51
N SER A 446 30.66 -2.90 9.35
CA SER A 446 31.33 -1.72 9.95
C SER A 446 32.07 -0.82 8.94
N GLN A 447 32.34 -1.32 7.74
CA GLN A 447 32.99 -0.63 6.63
C GLN A 447 31.98 -0.17 5.57
N SER A 448 30.68 -0.42 5.81
CA SER A 448 29.60 -0.18 4.86
C SER A 448 29.77 -0.97 3.57
N ASN A 449 30.29 -2.20 3.66
CA ASN A 449 30.32 -3.15 2.56
C ASN A 449 29.01 -3.92 2.57
N PRO A 450 28.32 -4.01 1.41
CA PRO A 450 27.09 -4.74 1.32
C PRO A 450 27.32 -6.26 1.17
N GLU A 451 26.48 -7.06 1.82
CA GLU A 451 26.45 -8.51 1.66
C GLU A 451 25.00 -8.98 1.48
N LEU A 452 24.76 -9.84 0.49
CA LEU A 452 23.50 -10.57 0.36
C LEU A 452 23.50 -11.73 1.35
N PHE A 453 22.71 -11.62 2.42
CA PHE A 453 22.56 -12.71 3.38
C PHE A 453 21.60 -13.77 2.89
N PHE A 454 20.42 -13.35 2.40
CA PHE A 454 19.33 -14.25 1.99
C PHE A 454 18.60 -13.70 0.76
N GLU A 455 18.21 -14.60 -0.15
CA GLU A 455 17.26 -14.31 -1.21
C GLU A 455 16.18 -15.40 -1.28
N LEU A 456 14.91 -14.99 -1.28
CA LEU A 456 13.79 -15.90 -1.44
C LEU A 456 13.74 -16.37 -2.90
N PRO A 457 13.75 -17.68 -3.18
CA PRO A 457 13.79 -18.18 -4.54
C PRO A 457 12.43 -18.02 -5.22
N MET A 458 12.45 -17.74 -6.51
CA MET A 458 11.27 -17.90 -7.36
C MET A 458 10.93 -19.39 -7.49
N LEU A 459 9.64 -19.71 -7.43
CA LEU A 459 9.17 -21.07 -7.67
C LEU A 459 9.11 -21.36 -9.18
N PRO A 460 9.19 -22.64 -9.58
CA PRO A 460 8.95 -23.01 -10.97
C PRO A 460 7.60 -22.50 -11.49
N THR A 461 7.51 -22.18 -12.78
CA THR A 461 6.35 -21.50 -13.37
C THR A 461 5.10 -22.38 -13.49
N SER A 462 5.25 -23.69 -13.29
CA SER A 462 4.15 -24.65 -13.35
C SER A 462 4.07 -25.54 -12.12
N GLY A 463 2.85 -25.91 -11.76
CA GLY A 463 2.54 -26.91 -10.74
C GLY A 463 3.23 -28.25 -10.96
N TYR A 464 3.36 -28.67 -12.23
CA TYR A 464 4.08 -29.87 -12.61
C TYR A 464 5.55 -29.82 -12.19
N GLU A 465 6.26 -28.73 -12.51
CA GLU A 465 7.67 -28.56 -12.15
C GLU A 465 7.85 -28.47 -10.63
N ILE A 466 6.94 -27.81 -9.92
CA ILE A 466 6.92 -27.79 -8.45
C ILE A 466 6.85 -29.21 -7.89
N CYS A 467 5.91 -30.02 -8.39
CA CYS A 467 5.76 -31.42 -7.99
C CYS A 467 6.98 -32.26 -8.37
N HIS A 468 7.59 -31.99 -9.54
CA HIS A 468 8.81 -32.65 -9.98
C HIS A 468 9.96 -32.39 -9.01
N SER A 469 10.25 -31.13 -8.69
CA SER A 469 11.29 -30.76 -7.72
C SER A 469 11.02 -31.35 -6.33
N LEU A 470 9.76 -31.39 -5.87
CA LEU A 470 9.40 -32.07 -4.62
C LEU A 470 9.72 -33.57 -4.68
N SER A 471 9.47 -34.22 -5.82
CA SER A 471 9.76 -35.65 -6.05
C SER A 471 11.25 -35.97 -6.16
N GLU A 472 12.07 -35.00 -6.58
CA GLU A 472 13.54 -35.11 -6.61
C GLU A 472 14.18 -34.73 -5.26
N SER A 473 13.43 -34.08 -4.38
CA SER A 473 13.88 -33.70 -3.05
C SER A 473 13.72 -34.85 -2.03
N PRO A 474 14.32 -34.72 -0.83
CA PRO A 474 14.05 -35.63 0.30
C PRO A 474 12.57 -35.73 0.70
N GLN A 475 11.69 -34.85 0.21
CA GLN A 475 10.25 -34.88 0.49
C GLN A 475 9.46 -35.84 -0.41
N LYS A 476 10.09 -36.56 -1.34
CA LYS A 476 9.44 -37.52 -2.25
C LYS A 476 8.43 -38.45 -1.57
N SER A 477 8.87 -39.13 -0.50
CA SER A 477 8.01 -40.10 0.21
C SER A 477 6.77 -39.45 0.85
N LEU A 478 6.86 -38.16 1.19
CA LEU A 478 5.76 -37.39 1.73
C LEU A 478 4.81 -36.95 0.61
N LEU A 479 5.34 -36.51 -0.52
CA LEU A 479 4.55 -36.17 -1.71
C LEU A 479 3.77 -37.39 -2.21
N ASP A 480 4.39 -38.58 -2.26
CA ASP A 480 3.73 -39.81 -2.69
C ASP A 480 2.54 -40.16 -1.79
N LYS A 481 2.70 -40.03 -0.46
CA LYS A 481 1.61 -40.20 0.51
C LYS A 481 0.55 -39.13 0.36
N TYR A 482 0.96 -37.87 0.18
CA TYR A 482 0.05 -36.75 -0.03
C TYR A 482 -0.84 -36.97 -1.25
N LYS A 483 -0.27 -37.39 -2.38
CA LYS A 483 -0.99 -37.74 -3.60
C LYS A 483 -2.00 -38.87 -3.40
N GLN A 484 -1.66 -39.87 -2.58
CA GLN A 484 -2.56 -40.99 -2.28
C GLN A 484 -3.75 -40.58 -1.41
N VAL A 485 -3.52 -39.71 -0.41
CA VAL A 485 -4.54 -39.31 0.58
C VAL A 485 -5.38 -38.11 0.09
N PHE A 486 -4.75 -37.17 -0.62
CA PHE A 486 -5.34 -35.92 -1.10
C PHE A 486 -5.15 -35.74 -2.63
N PRO A 487 -5.69 -36.66 -3.45
CA PRO A 487 -5.48 -36.63 -4.90
C PRO A 487 -6.08 -35.39 -5.57
N ALA A 488 -7.17 -34.84 -5.02
CA ALA A 488 -7.83 -33.68 -5.61
C ALA A 488 -6.98 -32.41 -5.44
N GLU A 489 -6.46 -32.15 -4.25
CA GLU A 489 -5.56 -31.03 -3.99
C GLU A 489 -4.22 -31.18 -4.71
N TYR A 490 -3.72 -32.41 -4.86
CA TYR A 490 -2.54 -32.68 -5.69
C TYR A 490 -2.78 -32.31 -7.16
N ASN A 491 -3.96 -32.65 -7.71
CA ASN A 491 -4.31 -32.27 -9.09
C ASN A 491 -4.48 -30.75 -9.24
N GLN A 492 -5.11 -30.07 -8.28
CA GLN A 492 -5.16 -28.59 -8.27
C GLN A 492 -3.76 -27.97 -8.25
N LEU A 493 -2.84 -28.56 -7.48
CA LEU A 493 -1.45 -28.11 -7.47
C LEU A 493 -0.79 -28.28 -8.84
N LEU A 494 -1.04 -29.38 -9.56
CA LEU A 494 -0.53 -29.58 -10.92
C LEU A 494 -1.07 -28.55 -11.92
N ASP A 495 -2.32 -28.12 -11.75
CA ASP A 495 -2.99 -27.14 -12.61
C ASP A 495 -2.57 -25.68 -12.34
N LEU A 496 -1.79 -25.43 -11.29
CA LEU A 496 -1.29 -24.10 -10.95
C LEU A 496 -0.34 -23.57 -12.03
N HIS A 497 -0.59 -22.33 -12.46
CA HIS A 497 0.29 -21.57 -13.34
C HIS A 497 0.77 -20.32 -12.61
N ILE A 498 2.08 -20.10 -12.61
CA ILE A 498 2.74 -18.96 -11.98
C ILE A 498 3.30 -18.05 -13.07
N GLN A 499 2.99 -16.76 -12.97
CA GLN A 499 3.54 -15.73 -13.84
C GLN A 499 4.84 -15.17 -13.25
N THR A 500 5.73 -14.68 -14.12
CA THR A 500 7.02 -14.12 -13.70
C THR A 500 6.89 -12.89 -12.77
N GLY A 501 5.76 -12.17 -12.83
CA GLY A 501 5.46 -11.01 -11.97
C GLY A 501 4.67 -11.34 -10.70
N ASP A 502 4.34 -12.60 -10.45
CA ASP A 502 3.74 -13.01 -9.18
C ASP A 502 4.84 -13.07 -8.13
N GLY A 503 4.92 -12.12 -7.19
CA GLY A 503 6.03 -12.04 -6.23
C GLY A 503 6.38 -13.36 -5.51
N ALA A 504 7.66 -13.57 -5.20
CA ALA A 504 8.18 -14.85 -4.68
C ALA A 504 7.46 -15.36 -3.43
N LEU A 505 7.14 -14.45 -2.49
CA LEU A 505 6.41 -14.82 -1.26
C LEU A 505 4.95 -15.15 -1.56
N SER A 506 4.31 -14.36 -2.43
CA SER A 506 2.96 -14.63 -2.93
C SER A 506 2.85 -16.00 -3.62
N GLN A 507 3.83 -16.39 -4.44
CA GLN A 507 3.90 -17.73 -5.04
C GLN A 507 3.96 -18.83 -3.99
N LEU A 508 4.81 -18.66 -2.97
CA LEU A 508 4.96 -19.64 -1.90
C LEU A 508 3.66 -19.81 -1.09
N MET A 509 2.96 -18.70 -0.79
CA MET A 509 1.66 -18.71 -0.14
C MET A 509 0.57 -19.34 -1.02
N ALA A 510 0.60 -19.11 -2.33
CA ALA A 510 -0.34 -19.72 -3.26
C ALA A 510 -0.20 -21.24 -3.31
N VAL A 511 1.03 -21.75 -3.41
CA VAL A 511 1.30 -23.21 -3.34
C VAL A 511 0.91 -23.77 -1.98
N ALA A 512 1.23 -23.06 -0.89
CA ALA A 512 0.84 -23.45 0.45
C ALA A 512 -0.69 -23.56 0.60
N THR A 513 -1.45 -22.65 -0.02
CA THR A 513 -2.92 -22.65 -0.03
C THR A 513 -3.49 -23.94 -0.63
N LEU A 514 -2.95 -24.35 -1.78
CA LEU A 514 -3.37 -25.59 -2.44
C LEU A 514 -2.99 -26.82 -1.62
N ILE A 515 -1.78 -26.83 -1.04
CA ILE A 515 -1.31 -27.93 -0.18
C ILE A 515 -2.18 -28.08 1.06
N ILE A 516 -2.57 -27.00 1.74
CA ILE A 516 -3.45 -27.15 2.91
C ILE A 516 -4.90 -27.47 2.52
N GLY A 517 -5.27 -27.40 1.23
CA GLY A 517 -6.64 -27.63 0.75
C GLY A 517 -7.58 -26.47 1.07
N ALA A 518 -7.05 -25.25 1.08
CA ALA A 518 -7.80 -24.03 1.39
C ALA A 518 -8.61 -23.48 0.21
N TYR A 519 -8.58 -24.14 -0.95
CA TYR A 519 -9.30 -23.73 -2.14
C TYR A 519 -10.26 -24.84 -2.61
N PRO A 520 -11.58 -24.58 -2.72
CA PRO A 520 -12.55 -25.62 -3.08
C PRO A 520 -12.28 -26.21 -4.47
N ILE A 521 -12.49 -27.52 -4.60
CA ILE A 521 -12.27 -28.30 -5.83
C ILE A 521 -13.27 -27.93 -6.93
N GLU A 522 -14.47 -27.52 -6.55
CA GLU A 522 -15.58 -27.20 -7.46
C GLU A 522 -15.42 -25.86 -8.20
N THR A 523 -14.54 -24.99 -7.72
CA THR A 523 -14.24 -23.66 -8.29
C THR A 523 -13.03 -23.65 -9.24
N ALA A 524 -12.63 -24.80 -9.78
CA ALA A 524 -11.43 -25.00 -10.62
C ALA A 524 -11.52 -24.35 -12.03
N GLN A 525 -11.94 -23.10 -12.12
CA GLN A 525 -11.45 -22.19 -13.17
C GLN A 525 -10.02 -21.74 -12.80
N ARG A 526 -9.24 -21.26 -13.77
CA ARG A 526 -7.85 -20.83 -13.59
C ARG A 526 -7.74 -19.81 -12.45
N VAL A 527 -7.27 -20.26 -11.29
CA VAL A 527 -6.96 -19.42 -10.13
C VAL A 527 -5.65 -18.68 -10.36
N THR A 528 -5.55 -17.48 -9.80
CA THR A 528 -4.32 -16.69 -9.84
C THR A 528 -3.51 -16.86 -8.55
N VAL A 529 -2.21 -16.61 -8.62
CA VAL A 529 -1.34 -16.59 -7.43
C VAL A 529 -1.84 -15.56 -6.41
N THR A 530 -2.26 -14.37 -6.86
CA THR A 530 -2.76 -13.31 -5.97
C THR A 530 -4.02 -13.74 -5.20
N GLU A 531 -4.98 -14.40 -5.86
CA GLU A 531 -6.20 -14.89 -5.20
C GLU A 531 -5.89 -15.95 -4.14
N LEU A 532 -5.02 -16.90 -4.46
CA LEU A 532 -4.59 -17.95 -3.52
C LEU A 532 -3.80 -17.35 -2.35
N ALA A 533 -2.89 -16.42 -2.61
CA ALA A 533 -2.15 -15.70 -1.57
C ALA A 533 -3.09 -14.91 -0.64
N ASP A 534 -4.07 -14.17 -1.20
CA ASP A 534 -5.08 -13.48 -0.39
C ASP A 534 -5.89 -14.46 0.46
N LYS A 535 -6.25 -15.63 -0.09
CA LYS A 535 -6.93 -16.69 0.66
C LYS A 535 -6.09 -17.18 1.83
N PHE A 536 -4.78 -17.38 1.62
CA PHE A 536 -3.86 -17.77 2.68
C PHE A 536 -3.77 -16.72 3.79
N ILE A 537 -3.63 -15.45 3.42
CA ILE A 537 -3.56 -14.32 4.37
C ILE A 537 -4.87 -14.23 5.16
N ALA A 538 -6.01 -14.27 4.50
CA ALA A 538 -7.32 -14.21 5.15
C ALA A 538 -7.55 -15.35 6.14
N LEU A 539 -7.09 -16.56 5.79
CA LEU A 539 -7.11 -17.71 6.71
C LEU A 539 -6.25 -17.46 7.94
N ALA A 540 -5.02 -16.97 7.76
CA ALA A 540 -4.14 -16.64 8.88
C ALA A 540 -4.75 -15.56 9.79
N MET A 541 -5.36 -14.50 9.21
CA MET A 541 -6.08 -13.44 9.96
C MET A 541 -7.32 -13.94 10.72
N SER A 542 -7.85 -15.12 10.38
CA SER A 542 -8.99 -15.72 11.08
C SER A 542 -8.59 -16.60 12.27
N HIS A 543 -7.28 -16.85 12.45
CA HIS A 543 -6.79 -17.60 13.59
C HIS A 543 -6.68 -16.72 14.84
N HIS A 544 -7.34 -17.13 15.92
CA HIS A 544 -7.32 -16.44 17.21
C HIS A 544 -6.61 -17.23 18.32
N GLY A 545 -5.94 -18.33 17.96
CA GLY A 545 -5.21 -19.18 18.90
C GLY A 545 -3.82 -18.66 19.20
N ASN A 546 -3.33 -18.96 20.41
CA ASN A 546 -1.98 -18.60 20.84
C ASN A 546 -0.90 -19.61 20.43
N ASN A 547 -1.32 -20.80 19.94
CA ASN A 547 -0.44 -21.92 19.64
C ASN A 547 -0.68 -22.41 18.22
N ALA A 548 0.40 -22.53 17.45
CA ALA A 548 0.39 -23.06 16.10
C ALA A 548 1.59 -24.01 15.91
N PRO A 549 1.48 -25.03 15.04
CA PRO A 549 2.61 -25.89 14.73
C PRO A 549 3.78 -25.09 14.16
N ARG A 550 5.00 -25.59 14.30
CA ARG A 550 6.19 -24.97 13.70
C ARG A 550 6.33 -25.43 12.25
N ILE A 551 6.28 -24.49 11.31
CA ILE A 551 6.62 -24.73 9.89
C ILE A 551 8.11 -24.46 9.70
N ASP A 552 8.83 -25.39 9.08
CA ASP A 552 10.26 -25.22 8.87
C ASP A 552 10.54 -24.26 7.69
N PHE A 553 11.44 -23.30 7.90
CA PHE A 553 12.02 -22.47 6.83
C PHE A 553 13.55 -22.65 6.79
N PRO A 554 14.05 -23.81 6.34
CA PRO A 554 15.48 -24.09 6.36
C PRO A 554 16.18 -23.45 5.17
N LEU A 555 17.40 -23.00 5.39
CA LEU A 555 18.25 -22.45 4.34
C LEU A 555 18.89 -23.56 3.50
N THR A 556 19.08 -23.31 2.20
CA THR A 556 19.86 -24.15 1.29
C THR A 556 21.34 -24.13 1.69
N LYS A 557 22.05 -25.24 1.43
CA LYS A 557 23.48 -25.38 1.69
C LYS A 557 24.25 -25.38 0.36
N GLY A 558 25.43 -24.75 0.33
CA GLY A 558 26.37 -24.87 -0.80
C GLY A 558 26.09 -24.00 -2.03
N ALA A 559 25.12 -23.08 -1.96
CA ALA A 559 24.92 -22.04 -2.99
C ALA A 559 25.78 -20.79 -2.68
N ALA A 560 25.96 -19.92 -3.68
CA ALA A 560 26.74 -18.69 -3.55
C ALA A 560 26.18 -17.73 -2.49
N HIS A 561 24.87 -17.76 -2.25
CA HIS A 561 24.17 -17.07 -1.16
C HIS A 561 23.15 -18.02 -0.51
N ARG A 562 22.66 -17.69 0.70
CA ARG A 562 21.65 -18.52 1.38
C ARG A 562 20.29 -18.29 0.72
N SER A 563 19.55 -19.35 0.42
CA SER A 563 18.18 -19.25 -0.10
C SER A 563 17.25 -20.19 0.67
N LEU A 564 15.94 -20.07 0.50
CA LEU A 564 14.96 -20.92 1.18
C LEU A 564 14.89 -22.30 0.51
N ASN A 565 15.00 -23.38 1.31
CA ASN A 565 14.61 -24.71 0.86
C ASN A 565 13.08 -24.83 0.91
N TRP A 566 12.44 -24.30 -0.13
CA TRP A 566 10.99 -24.27 -0.25
C TRP A 566 10.38 -25.68 -0.27
N CYS A 567 11.07 -26.69 -0.82
CA CYS A 567 10.62 -28.08 -0.81
C CYS A 567 10.38 -28.58 0.63
N LYS A 568 11.33 -28.33 1.55
CA LYS A 568 11.19 -28.74 2.95
C LYS A 568 10.11 -27.94 3.69
N THR A 569 9.95 -26.65 3.37
CA THR A 569 8.86 -25.82 3.90
C THR A 569 7.50 -26.37 3.50
N LEU A 570 7.28 -26.62 2.20
CA LEU A 570 6.04 -27.22 1.70
C LEU A 570 5.83 -28.64 2.24
N GLY A 571 6.90 -29.43 2.37
CA GLY A 571 6.85 -30.74 3.01
C GLY A 571 6.37 -30.67 4.45
N THR A 572 6.75 -29.65 5.21
CA THR A 572 6.26 -29.48 6.58
C THR A 572 4.76 -29.19 6.63
N LEU A 573 4.24 -28.40 5.69
CA LEU A 573 2.79 -28.19 5.57
C LEU A 573 2.05 -29.48 5.20
N MET A 574 2.58 -30.25 4.23
CA MET A 574 2.01 -31.54 3.83
C MET A 574 1.97 -32.52 5.00
N SER A 575 3.01 -32.56 5.85
CA SER A 575 3.08 -33.50 6.97
C SER A 575 2.04 -33.21 8.03
N PHE A 576 1.79 -31.93 8.37
CA PHE A 576 0.72 -31.57 9.30
C PHE A 576 -0.67 -31.91 8.76
N LYS A 577 -0.90 -31.67 7.46
CA LYS A 577 -2.17 -32.07 6.84
C LYS A 577 -2.34 -33.59 6.83
N LEU A 578 -1.29 -34.35 6.48
CA LEU A 578 -1.29 -35.82 6.55
C LEU A 578 -1.48 -36.35 7.98
N ALA A 579 -1.04 -35.60 8.99
CA ALA A 579 -1.26 -35.93 10.40
C ALA A 579 -2.69 -35.63 10.88
N GLY A 580 -3.55 -35.08 10.02
CA GLY A 580 -4.96 -34.83 10.31
C GLY A 580 -5.26 -33.45 10.93
N GLU A 581 -4.36 -32.47 10.81
CA GLU A 581 -4.69 -31.09 11.18
C GLU A 581 -5.71 -30.50 10.19
N THR A 582 -6.94 -30.32 10.66
CA THR A 582 -8.06 -29.82 9.84
C THR A 582 -8.25 -28.31 9.98
N ASN A 583 -7.60 -27.66 10.95
CA ASN A 583 -7.72 -26.22 11.13
C ASN A 583 -6.81 -25.47 10.15
N LEU A 584 -7.36 -25.14 8.98
CA LEU A 584 -6.66 -24.43 7.92
C LEU A 584 -6.15 -23.04 8.35
N ALA A 585 -6.94 -22.32 9.15
CA ALA A 585 -6.55 -21.02 9.70
C ALA A 585 -5.30 -21.15 10.58
N LYS A 586 -5.22 -22.19 11.41
CA LYS A 586 -4.05 -22.48 12.25
C LYS A 586 -2.82 -22.81 11.43
N LEU A 587 -2.94 -23.55 10.32
CA LEU A 587 -1.80 -23.83 9.42
C LEU A 587 -1.31 -22.59 8.67
N ALA A 588 -2.23 -21.75 8.18
CA ALA A 588 -1.88 -20.50 7.53
C ALA A 588 -1.21 -19.52 8.51
N PHE A 589 -1.72 -19.43 9.74
CA PHE A 589 -1.09 -18.66 10.81
C PHE A 589 0.29 -19.22 11.18
N ALA A 590 0.40 -20.55 11.34
CA ALA A 590 1.66 -21.24 11.64
C ALA A 590 2.77 -20.90 10.63
N PHE A 591 2.43 -20.80 9.35
CA PHE A 591 3.36 -20.41 8.30
C PHE A 591 3.91 -19.01 8.53
N HIS A 592 3.05 -18.00 8.72
CA HIS A 592 3.48 -16.62 8.92
C HIS A 592 4.27 -16.45 10.23
N ASP A 593 3.79 -17.08 11.30
CA ASP A 593 4.45 -16.99 12.61
C ASP A 593 5.82 -17.67 12.62
N SER A 594 5.91 -18.86 12.01
CA SER A 594 7.19 -19.55 11.89
C SER A 594 8.14 -18.79 10.96
N PHE A 595 7.65 -18.21 9.87
CA PHE A 595 8.51 -17.43 8.98
C PHE A 595 9.10 -16.22 9.72
N ALA A 596 8.28 -15.46 10.46
CA ALA A 596 8.76 -14.35 11.29
C ALA A 596 9.74 -14.79 12.40
N ASP A 597 9.53 -15.97 12.98
CA ASP A 597 10.46 -16.57 13.95
C ASP A 597 11.81 -16.94 13.29
N TYR A 598 11.80 -17.50 12.08
CA TYR A 598 13.04 -17.75 11.32
C TYR A 598 13.75 -16.47 10.92
N LEU A 599 13.01 -15.44 10.47
CA LEU A 599 13.57 -14.12 10.22
C LEU A 599 14.24 -13.54 11.47
N ASN A 600 13.61 -13.65 12.65
CA ASN A 600 14.21 -13.23 13.92
C ASN A 600 15.55 -13.95 14.17
N HIS A 601 15.58 -15.28 14.07
CA HIS A 601 16.81 -16.05 14.27
C HIS A 601 17.91 -15.67 13.26
N TRP A 602 17.55 -15.38 12.01
CA TRP A 602 18.50 -14.93 11.00
C TRP A 602 19.05 -13.55 11.34
N VAL A 603 18.20 -12.62 11.79
CA VAL A 603 18.61 -11.29 12.24
C VAL A 603 19.49 -11.37 13.49
N GLU A 604 19.18 -12.22 14.47
CA GLU A 604 20.02 -12.45 15.65
C GLU A 604 21.42 -12.96 15.26
N HIS A 605 21.49 -13.88 14.31
CA HIS A 605 22.77 -14.34 13.76
C HIS A 605 23.52 -13.22 13.03
N LEU A 606 22.82 -12.37 12.27
CA LEU A 606 23.43 -11.20 11.65
C LEU A 606 23.97 -10.22 12.70
N ASP A 607 23.21 -9.95 13.76
CA ASP A 607 23.62 -9.09 14.86
C ASP A 607 24.87 -9.61 15.58
N GLN A 608 24.97 -10.91 15.82
CA GLN A 608 26.18 -11.50 16.41
C GLN A 608 27.43 -11.33 15.53
N ASN A 609 27.27 -11.27 14.21
CA ASN A 609 28.38 -11.17 13.27
C ASN A 609 28.77 -9.74 12.92
N ILE A 610 27.78 -8.86 12.69
CA ILE A 610 28.01 -7.49 12.24
C ILE A 610 27.51 -6.43 13.22
N GLY A 611 26.83 -6.80 14.31
CA GLY A 611 26.29 -5.88 15.32
C GLY A 611 25.24 -4.93 14.76
N VAL A 612 24.07 -5.45 14.37
CA VAL A 612 23.00 -4.71 13.69
C VAL A 612 22.42 -3.63 14.62
N LYS A 613 22.67 -2.37 14.28
CA LYS A 613 22.15 -1.18 14.97
C LYS A 613 20.85 -0.66 14.37
N GLN A 614 20.61 -0.98 13.09
CA GLN A 614 19.49 -0.48 12.31
C GLN A 614 18.90 -1.64 11.50
N LEU A 615 17.64 -2.00 11.78
CA LEU A 615 16.91 -2.99 11.02
C LEU A 615 15.79 -2.33 10.23
N VAL A 616 15.97 -2.22 8.92
CA VAL A 616 15.01 -1.64 8.00
C VAL A 616 14.02 -2.70 7.52
N ILE A 617 12.75 -2.30 7.37
CA ILE A 617 11.70 -3.06 6.71
C ILE A 617 11.21 -2.24 5.50
N ALA A 618 11.18 -2.84 4.31
CA ALA A 618 10.63 -2.22 3.12
C ALA A 618 10.17 -3.26 2.08
N GLY A 619 9.51 -2.80 1.01
CA GLY A 619 8.97 -3.62 -0.06
C GLY A 619 7.49 -3.96 0.11
N SER A 620 6.78 -4.06 -1.02
CA SER A 620 5.31 -4.23 -1.09
C SER A 620 4.74 -5.48 -0.44
N GLU A 621 5.51 -6.55 -0.20
CA GLU A 621 5.00 -7.75 0.47
C GLU A 621 4.68 -7.48 1.96
N PHE A 622 5.22 -6.41 2.56
CA PHE A 622 4.82 -5.95 3.89
C PHE A 622 3.43 -5.25 3.92
N ALA A 623 2.76 -5.12 2.77
CA ALA A 623 1.32 -4.85 2.73
C ALA A 623 0.49 -6.06 3.21
N ASN A 624 1.09 -7.24 3.38
CA ASN A 624 0.47 -8.38 4.05
C ASN A 624 0.36 -8.09 5.57
N PRO A 625 -0.86 -7.88 6.10
CA PRO A 625 -1.03 -7.50 7.50
C PRO A 625 -0.55 -8.59 8.47
N MET A 626 -0.70 -9.87 8.11
CA MET A 626 -0.25 -10.97 8.96
C MET A 626 1.27 -11.07 9.02
N LEU A 627 1.96 -10.96 7.88
CA LEU A 627 3.42 -10.98 7.88
C LEU A 627 3.98 -9.84 8.73
N THR A 628 3.47 -8.63 8.51
CA THR A 628 3.91 -7.43 9.20
C THR A 628 3.67 -7.53 10.71
N GLU A 629 2.47 -7.93 11.13
CA GLU A 629 2.15 -8.12 12.54
C GLU A 629 3.10 -9.15 13.19
N ARG A 630 3.34 -10.30 12.55
CA ARG A 630 4.23 -11.33 13.11
C ARG A 630 5.68 -10.86 13.17
N VAL A 631 6.17 -10.16 12.15
CA VAL A 631 7.52 -9.57 12.14
C VAL A 631 7.68 -8.55 13.27
N GLN A 632 6.70 -7.68 13.49
CA GLN A 632 6.72 -6.74 14.62
C GLN A 632 6.74 -7.45 15.97
N LEU A 633 5.93 -8.50 16.13
CA LEU A 633 5.83 -9.23 17.39
C LEU A 633 7.07 -10.07 17.71
N ARG A 634 7.70 -10.68 16.69
CA ARG A 634 8.86 -11.59 16.83
C ARG A 634 10.18 -10.84 16.83
N ILE A 635 10.34 -9.86 15.94
CA ILE A 635 11.61 -9.15 15.72
C ILE A 635 11.61 -7.79 16.44
N GLY A 636 10.50 -7.06 16.38
CA GLY A 636 10.39 -5.68 16.89
C GLY A 636 10.62 -5.51 18.40
N LYS A 637 10.61 -6.60 19.17
CA LYS A 637 10.95 -6.60 20.60
C LYS A 637 12.46 -6.50 20.85
N ASN A 638 13.26 -7.07 19.96
CA ASN A 638 14.71 -7.17 20.10
C ASN A 638 15.42 -6.12 19.24
N PHE A 639 14.83 -5.76 18.10
CA PHE A 639 15.39 -4.83 17.14
C PHE A 639 14.39 -3.72 16.82
N PRO A 640 14.75 -2.43 16.98
CA PRO A 640 13.93 -1.33 16.52
C PRO A 640 13.71 -1.44 15.00
N LEU A 641 12.45 -1.53 14.58
CA LEU A 641 12.07 -1.63 13.18
C LEU A 641 11.97 -0.24 12.56
N LEU A 642 12.78 0.00 11.52
CA LEU A 642 12.87 1.26 10.80
C LEU A 642 12.13 1.15 9.47
N VAL A 643 11.34 2.18 9.17
CA VAL A 643 10.65 2.37 7.89
C VAL A 643 10.80 3.84 7.48
N ASN A 644 10.63 4.16 6.19
CA ASN A 644 10.44 5.54 5.77
C ASN A 644 8.94 5.84 5.61
N PRO A 645 8.29 6.46 6.60
CA PRO A 645 6.85 6.62 6.57
C PRO A 645 6.43 7.83 5.71
N LEU A 646 7.36 8.49 5.00
CA LEU A 646 7.06 9.54 4.01
C LEU A 646 6.91 9.00 2.59
N LEU A 647 7.54 7.86 2.31
CA LEU A 647 7.65 7.27 0.98
C LEU A 647 6.73 6.05 0.85
N ASP A 648 6.55 5.55 -0.37
CA ASP A 648 5.91 4.26 -0.62
C ASP A 648 6.84 3.10 -0.25
N LEU A 649 6.36 1.86 -0.31
CA LEU A 649 7.18 0.70 0.08
C LEU A 649 8.26 0.34 -0.96
N ASP A 650 8.07 0.71 -2.23
CA ASP A 650 8.96 0.40 -3.37
C ASP A 650 9.36 1.66 -4.16
N GLY A 651 8.59 2.07 -5.17
CA GLY A 651 8.96 3.02 -6.24
C GLY A 651 9.78 4.25 -5.83
N VAL A 652 9.13 5.26 -5.22
CA VAL A 652 9.80 6.50 -4.81
C VAL A 652 10.87 6.22 -3.76
N ASN A 653 10.62 5.26 -2.86
CA ASN A 653 11.59 4.83 -1.85
C ASN A 653 12.91 4.33 -2.47
N ILE A 654 12.84 3.52 -3.52
CA ILE A 654 14.01 3.04 -4.27
C ILE A 654 14.66 4.20 -5.04
N ALA A 655 13.87 5.06 -5.69
CA ALA A 655 14.39 6.18 -6.47
C ALA A 655 15.23 7.13 -5.61
N ILE A 656 14.71 7.54 -4.45
CA ILE A 656 15.40 8.42 -3.49
C ILE A 656 16.61 7.71 -2.88
N GLY A 657 16.46 6.44 -2.50
CA GLY A 657 17.54 5.63 -1.95
C GLY A 657 18.76 5.52 -2.86
N GLY A 658 18.52 5.53 -4.17
CA GLY A 658 19.56 5.48 -5.19
C GLY A 658 20.51 6.68 -5.19
N LEU A 659 20.08 7.85 -4.73
CA LEU A 659 20.93 9.05 -4.59
C LEU A 659 22.09 8.85 -3.59
N TYR A 660 22.01 7.82 -2.75
CA TYR A 660 22.96 7.54 -1.67
C TYR A 660 23.78 6.26 -1.89
N LEU A 661 23.67 5.62 -3.06
CA LEU A 661 24.49 4.45 -3.38
C LEU A 661 25.96 4.83 -3.58
N LYS A 662 26.88 4.08 -2.97
CA LYS A 662 28.33 4.27 -3.13
C LYS A 662 28.81 4.14 -4.58
N GLN A 663 28.17 3.26 -5.35
CA GLN A 663 28.53 3.03 -6.74
C GLN A 663 28.03 4.21 -7.59
N ARG A 664 28.97 4.94 -8.19
CA ARG A 664 28.70 5.96 -9.21
C ARG A 664 28.40 5.22 -10.51
N ARG A 665 27.22 5.46 -11.11
CA ARG A 665 27.01 5.08 -12.51
C ARG A 665 27.96 5.96 -13.34
N GLY A 666 28.79 5.31 -14.16
CA GLY A 666 29.47 5.97 -15.27
C GLY A 666 28.50 6.25 -16.40
#